data_AF-A0A934HIC9-F1
#
_entry.id   AF-A0A934HIC9-F1
#
_cell.length_a   1.000
_cell.length_b   1.000
_cell.length_c   1.000
_cell.angle_alpha   90.00
_cell.angle_beta   90.00
_cell.angle_gamma   90.00
#
_symmetry.space_group_name_H-M   'P 1'
#
loop_
_entity.id
_entity.type
_entity.pdbx_description
1 polymer ?
#
loop_
_entity_poly.entity_id
_entity_poly.type
_entity_poly.pdbx_seq_one_letter_code
_entity_poly.pdbx_strand_id
1 'polypeptide(L)'
;MKHRALILLVILLLSIIPIHLMQTAAQEPLAPDGEPGQTYFAPFPVPITLDGDLADWGGVPRVLLSAEGDPEIRFAAAADETTLYLMGDITDSTIISGQHNQDYWNEDSVEFYLNATGDFTLSTYLPGVAQITVPALNRDLTSEEAVLAGVQGTTANAKVAALPAEKGWTLEIAIPLKNDVWDITLAHGTAIGFQVHLNGASESNRDTKLIWSVFDKSDLSYQNPSLFGFLILYEIGQTEIPALPGAGTEEATPVPTVAPSALYKNPDMPTEARVMDLMSRMSLEEKIGQMTLVEKNSIRVDDIQGQFIGGLLSGGGGYPSENTAAAWAEMVDGYQELALGSHLGIPLIYGVDAVHGHNNLYGATVFPHNIGLGAAGDPELVKEACRITAQEMIATGIYWDYSPVLAVVQDIRWGRTYESFSENTELVTALSTACVQGLQGEALNAPGSVLASIKHFVGDGGTAWGSSTTEAYMLDQGVTDVDEETLRATHLAPYLSAVDAGAQNVMVSFSSWGGMKMHAQQYLITEVLKGELGFEGFVVSDWAGVDQIAPQDYYASVVTSINAGMDMVMVPYNYPLFIDAVKRAVNDGDIPTERIDDAVKRILTVKFNMGLFEHPYSDAALLEQVGSAEHRAVAREAVAQTQVLLKNERNTLPIDPSEPLIFVTGAAADNIGMQAGGWTIEWQGVVGNKLPGASILDGIRAAVSSSTRVEYDASGQFADFVDGSGKPYKAAIGIAVVGELPYAEGRGDSLNPALYPEELASIEALRARCHKLVVVVVSGRPLIVADQIGSWDALVAAWLPGSEGQGVADALFGYRPYTGKTAFSWPASADQLPLAAMTEPLFPFGAGLETTATQDTLPALVTNDPKAAEPVAETPATDAPAAAAPVVVGDIAPLSQFDMDVLPEVVQDEYANNLGYVAWGDTAGNVTLATAAAEGDLAVPEQADGNRILAVSYDIASWGGFSGIPTDGTNWTPGDFSAFAGIQFWLYGNTTGGTVQFELFDNRAAGSTGDTAERWFFRITDDYAGWKLITIPFSDFQRRTDWQPTGAPDDGLGLTEVSGYAFGFPGGVGAQTAYIDEVALFMAAE
;
A
#
# COMPACT_ATOMS: atom_id res chain seq x y z
N MET A 1 -22.14 -78.12 7.40
CA MET A 1 -23.58 -77.76 7.38
C MET A 1 -23.68 -76.27 7.12
N LYS A 2 -24.21 -75.86 5.97
CA LYS A 2 -25.53 -75.20 5.84
C LYS A 2 -25.74 -73.94 6.70
N HIS A 3 -24.99 -72.87 6.42
CA HIS A 3 -25.49 -71.47 6.26
C HIS A 3 -24.43 -70.52 5.64
N ARG A 4 -23.59 -71.03 4.71
CA ARG A 4 -22.62 -70.28 3.90
C ARG A 4 -22.51 -70.87 2.47
N ALA A 5 -23.64 -71.23 1.87
CA ALA A 5 -23.69 -72.14 0.72
C ALA A 5 -24.78 -71.82 -0.33
N LEU A 6 -25.10 -70.54 -0.53
CA LEU A 6 -26.02 -70.12 -1.61
C LEU A 6 -25.61 -68.82 -2.30
N ILE A 7 -25.01 -67.86 -1.57
CA ILE A 7 -24.43 -66.64 -2.17
C ILE A 7 -23.11 -66.95 -2.92
N LEU A 8 -22.34 -67.93 -2.44
CA LEU A 8 -21.05 -68.34 -3.02
C LEU A 8 -21.16 -69.16 -4.32
N LEU A 9 -22.35 -69.26 -4.94
CA LEU A 9 -22.60 -70.07 -6.14
C LEU A 9 -23.12 -69.26 -7.34
N VAL A 10 -23.39 -67.96 -7.17
CA VAL A 10 -23.89 -67.08 -8.26
C VAL A 10 -22.76 -66.26 -8.88
N ILE A 11 -21.76 -65.84 -8.10
CA ILE A 11 -20.55 -65.16 -8.61
C ILE A 11 -19.58 -66.15 -9.27
N LEU A 12 -19.66 -67.45 -8.92
CA LEU A 12 -18.72 -68.50 -9.37
C LEU A 12 -18.94 -69.00 -10.83
N LEU A 13 -19.65 -68.24 -11.66
CA LEU A 13 -20.01 -68.61 -13.04
C LEU A 13 -19.79 -67.50 -14.10
N LEU A 14 -19.27 -66.33 -13.72
CA LEU A 14 -18.95 -65.23 -14.65
C LEU A 14 -17.58 -64.58 -14.33
N SER A 15 -16.51 -65.38 -14.32
CA SER A 15 -15.10 -64.91 -14.38
C SER A 15 -14.09 -66.07 -14.47
N ILE A 16 -14.26 -66.99 -15.42
CA ILE A 16 -13.20 -67.93 -15.82
C ILE A 16 -12.74 -67.64 -17.25
N ILE A 17 -12.13 -66.47 -17.41
CA ILE A 17 -11.14 -66.19 -18.47
C ILE A 17 -9.96 -65.54 -17.74
N PRO A 18 -8.72 -66.06 -17.87
CA PRO A 18 -7.53 -65.34 -17.42
C PRO A 18 -7.28 -64.20 -18.39
N ILE A 19 -7.97 -63.07 -18.19
CA ILE A 19 -7.71 -61.86 -18.95
C ILE A 19 -6.29 -61.41 -18.59
N HIS A 20 -5.36 -61.64 -19.52
CA HIS A 20 -4.20 -60.75 -19.64
C HIS A 20 -4.77 -59.36 -19.92
N LEU A 21 -4.94 -58.57 -18.86
CA LEU A 21 -4.85 -57.14 -18.99
C LEU A 21 -3.40 -56.90 -19.40
N MET A 22 -3.19 -56.79 -20.70
CA MET A 22 -2.05 -56.06 -21.21
C MET A 22 -2.12 -54.70 -20.54
N GLN A 23 -1.16 -54.42 -19.66
CA GLN A 23 -0.63 -53.07 -19.64
C GLN A 23 -0.16 -52.84 -21.08
N THR A 24 -0.91 -52.04 -21.82
CA THR A 24 -0.30 -51.23 -22.88
C THR A 24 0.83 -50.50 -22.19
N ALA A 25 2.07 -50.94 -22.42
CA ALA A 25 3.23 -50.17 -21.99
C ALA A 25 3.02 -48.76 -22.56
N ALA A 26 3.16 -47.73 -21.72
CA ALA A 26 3.17 -46.37 -22.23
C ALA A 26 4.26 -46.32 -23.30
N GLN A 27 3.84 -46.07 -24.55
CA GLN A 27 4.75 -46.10 -25.68
C GLN A 27 5.72 -44.94 -25.48
N GLU A 28 7.02 -45.25 -25.38
CA GLU A 28 8.05 -44.23 -25.12
C GLU A 28 7.91 -43.11 -26.16
N PRO A 29 8.00 -41.83 -25.73
CA PRO A 29 7.75 -40.72 -26.62
C PRO A 29 8.78 -40.68 -27.76
N LEU A 30 8.31 -40.33 -28.96
CA LEU A 30 9.09 -40.36 -30.20
C LEU A 30 10.21 -39.29 -30.25
N ALA A 31 10.14 -38.32 -29.34
CA ALA A 31 11.12 -37.27 -29.07
C ALA A 31 11.21 -37.07 -27.55
N PRO A 32 12.30 -36.51 -27.01
CA PRO A 32 12.41 -36.18 -25.58
C PRO A 32 11.40 -35.11 -25.15
N ASP A 33 11.14 -35.03 -23.85
CA ASP A 33 10.39 -33.92 -23.26
C ASP A 33 11.13 -32.58 -23.48
N GLY A 34 10.38 -31.50 -23.66
CA GLY A 34 10.90 -30.14 -23.85
C GLY A 34 10.69 -29.24 -22.63
N GLU A 35 11.39 -28.11 -22.60
CA GLU A 35 11.28 -27.13 -21.50
C GLU A 35 9.90 -26.43 -21.52
N PRO A 36 9.09 -26.51 -20.44
CA PRO A 36 7.75 -25.94 -20.41
C PRO A 36 7.70 -24.45 -20.75
N GLY A 37 6.84 -24.06 -21.69
CA GLY A 37 6.69 -22.68 -22.20
C GLY A 37 7.89 -22.16 -23.01
N GLN A 38 8.95 -22.94 -23.19
CA GLN A 38 10.18 -22.50 -23.86
C GLN A 38 10.55 -23.35 -25.07
N THR A 39 10.36 -24.67 -25.02
CA THR A 39 10.82 -25.58 -26.08
C THR A 39 9.94 -26.83 -26.20
N TYR A 40 9.65 -27.22 -27.44
CA TYR A 40 8.91 -28.43 -27.78
C TYR A 40 9.68 -29.22 -28.86
N PHE A 41 9.94 -30.51 -28.62
CA PHE A 41 10.60 -31.38 -29.60
C PHE A 41 9.57 -32.12 -30.45
N ALA A 42 9.46 -31.76 -31.73
CA ALA A 42 8.52 -32.31 -32.68
C ALA A 42 9.15 -33.50 -33.46
N PRO A 43 8.69 -34.76 -33.25
CA PRO A 43 9.28 -35.92 -33.90
C PRO A 43 9.01 -35.97 -35.42
N PHE A 44 9.98 -36.49 -36.18
CA PHE A 44 9.83 -36.82 -37.60
C PHE A 44 10.66 -38.06 -38.01
N PRO A 45 10.28 -38.81 -39.06
CA PRO A 45 9.04 -38.71 -39.81
C PRO A 45 7.87 -39.40 -39.07
N VAL A 46 6.81 -38.65 -38.80
CA VAL A 46 5.53 -39.14 -38.28
C VAL A 46 4.45 -38.84 -39.34
N PRO A 47 3.88 -39.87 -40.00
CA PRO A 47 2.78 -39.67 -40.93
C PRO A 47 1.47 -39.47 -40.15
N ILE A 48 0.87 -38.30 -40.28
CA ILE A 48 -0.43 -37.95 -39.68
C ILE A 48 -1.50 -37.84 -40.77
N THR A 49 -2.68 -38.37 -40.50
CA THR A 49 -3.83 -38.42 -41.40
C THR A 49 -4.81 -37.30 -41.07
N LEU A 50 -4.80 -36.21 -41.84
CA LEU A 50 -5.65 -35.04 -41.59
C LEU A 50 -7.16 -35.36 -41.71
N ASP A 51 -7.77 -35.84 -40.63
CA ASP A 51 -9.20 -36.15 -40.51
C ASP A 51 -9.82 -35.79 -39.14
N GLY A 52 -9.00 -35.42 -38.15
CA GLY A 52 -9.41 -34.96 -36.82
C GLY A 52 -9.39 -36.02 -35.72
N ASP A 53 -9.14 -37.31 -36.04
CA ASP A 53 -9.01 -38.39 -35.06
C ASP A 53 -7.57 -38.49 -34.51
N LEU A 54 -7.37 -38.07 -33.26
CA LEU A 54 -6.05 -37.94 -32.63
C LEU A 54 -5.39 -39.28 -32.22
N ALA A 55 -5.76 -40.36 -32.91
CA ALA A 55 -5.34 -41.74 -32.66
C ALA A 55 -3.98 -42.10 -33.29
N ASP A 56 -3.57 -41.49 -34.41
CA ASP A 56 -2.25 -41.73 -35.02
C ASP A 56 -1.13 -40.90 -34.40
N TRP A 57 -1.47 -39.84 -33.65
CA TRP A 57 -0.64 -39.10 -32.69
C TRP A 57 -0.19 -39.93 -31.46
N GLY A 58 -0.06 -41.25 -31.60
CA GLY A 58 0.32 -42.20 -30.56
C GLY A 58 1.83 -42.20 -30.31
N GLY A 59 2.25 -41.63 -29.17
CA GLY A 59 3.66 -41.50 -28.79
C GLY A 59 4.32 -40.19 -29.21
N VAL A 60 3.59 -39.26 -29.84
CA VAL A 60 4.04 -37.87 -29.97
C VAL A 60 3.93 -37.19 -28.58
N PRO A 61 4.93 -36.42 -28.12
CA PRO A 61 4.83 -35.65 -26.87
C PRO A 61 3.61 -34.73 -26.87
N ARG A 62 2.95 -34.54 -25.71
CA ARG A 62 1.79 -33.65 -25.58
C ARG A 62 1.98 -32.71 -24.39
N VAL A 63 1.71 -31.43 -24.59
CA VAL A 63 1.74 -30.40 -23.53
C VAL A 63 0.30 -30.04 -23.17
N LEU A 64 0.03 -29.79 -21.88
CA LEU A 64 -1.26 -29.37 -21.35
C LEU A 64 -1.19 -27.90 -20.88
N LEU A 65 -2.15 -27.08 -21.30
CA LEU A 65 -2.48 -25.78 -20.69
C LEU A 65 -3.89 -25.89 -20.09
N SER A 66 -4.13 -25.41 -18.87
CA SER A 66 -5.41 -25.58 -18.17
C SER A 66 -5.64 -24.43 -17.19
N ALA A 67 -6.86 -23.87 -17.16
CA ALA A 67 -7.34 -23.04 -16.05
C ALA A 67 -8.32 -23.86 -15.21
N GLU A 68 -7.90 -24.26 -14.00
CA GLU A 68 -8.67 -25.04 -13.01
C GLU A 68 -9.38 -26.34 -13.50
N GLY A 69 -9.11 -26.78 -14.75
CA GLY A 69 -9.63 -28.01 -15.35
C GLY A 69 -10.77 -27.83 -16.38
N ASP A 70 -11.26 -26.62 -16.61
CA ASP A 70 -12.23 -26.28 -17.67
C ASP A 70 -12.19 -24.74 -17.88
N PRO A 71 -11.67 -24.21 -19.01
CA PRO A 71 -11.18 -24.91 -20.18
C PRO A 71 -9.71 -25.37 -20.07
N GLU A 72 -9.35 -26.35 -20.90
CA GLU A 72 -7.98 -26.79 -21.12
C GLU A 72 -7.71 -27.20 -22.58
N ILE A 73 -6.46 -27.02 -23.04
CA ILE A 73 -5.97 -27.53 -24.32
C ILE A 73 -4.76 -28.42 -24.10
N ARG A 74 -4.77 -29.60 -24.71
CA ARG A 74 -3.55 -30.39 -24.93
C ARG A 74 -3.13 -30.24 -26.39
N PHE A 75 -1.89 -29.86 -26.63
CA PHE A 75 -1.37 -29.68 -27.98
C PHE A 75 -0.14 -30.56 -28.25
N ALA A 76 0.14 -30.77 -29.54
CA ALA A 76 1.33 -31.46 -30.02
C ALA A 76 1.76 -30.96 -31.41
N ALA A 77 2.99 -31.28 -31.81
CA ALA A 77 3.49 -31.08 -33.16
C ALA A 77 4.36 -32.26 -33.62
N ALA A 78 4.31 -32.59 -34.91
CA ALA A 78 5.12 -33.63 -35.54
C ALA A 78 5.32 -33.32 -37.03
N ALA A 79 6.20 -34.00 -37.75
CA ALA A 79 6.38 -33.75 -39.19
C ALA A 79 6.65 -35.02 -40.01
N ASP A 80 6.30 -35.01 -41.30
CA ASP A 80 6.75 -36.00 -42.30
C ASP A 80 7.83 -35.42 -43.24
N GLU A 81 8.14 -36.08 -44.36
CA GLU A 81 9.12 -35.58 -45.35
C GLU A 81 8.75 -34.23 -46.00
N THR A 82 7.51 -33.76 -45.84
CA THR A 82 6.90 -32.67 -46.61
C THR A 82 6.03 -31.70 -45.81
N THR A 83 5.52 -32.11 -44.65
CA THR A 83 4.42 -31.47 -43.92
C THR A 83 4.75 -31.38 -42.43
N LEU A 84 4.58 -30.19 -41.84
CA LEU A 84 4.47 -30.00 -40.40
C LEU A 84 3.01 -30.19 -40.00
N TYR A 85 2.79 -30.97 -38.95
CA TYR A 85 1.49 -31.23 -38.36
C TYR A 85 1.41 -30.62 -36.96
N LEU A 86 0.28 -30.01 -36.63
CA LEU A 86 -0.07 -29.49 -35.30
C LEU A 86 -1.41 -30.10 -34.86
N MET A 87 -1.61 -30.28 -33.55
CA MET A 87 -2.84 -30.85 -32.99
C MET A 87 -3.29 -30.08 -31.75
N GLY A 88 -4.62 -30.03 -31.55
CA GLY A 88 -5.26 -29.62 -30.31
C GLY A 88 -6.36 -30.61 -29.88
N ASP A 89 -6.36 -30.96 -28.60
CA ASP A 89 -7.39 -31.70 -27.85
C ASP A 89 -7.96 -30.71 -26.81
N ILE A 90 -9.07 -30.05 -27.15
CA ILE A 90 -9.65 -28.94 -26.39
C ILE A 90 -10.83 -29.43 -25.56
N THR A 91 -10.74 -29.22 -24.25
CA THR A 91 -11.86 -29.34 -23.31
C THR A 91 -12.35 -27.93 -22.97
N ASP A 92 -13.62 -27.68 -23.26
CA ASP A 92 -14.33 -26.43 -22.97
C ASP A 92 -15.83 -26.75 -22.91
N SER A 93 -16.44 -26.51 -21.75
CA SER A 93 -17.87 -26.77 -21.52
C SER A 93 -18.83 -25.68 -22.06
N THR A 94 -18.30 -24.60 -22.64
CA THR A 94 -19.01 -23.33 -22.90
C THR A 94 -18.87 -22.77 -24.33
N ILE A 95 -18.31 -23.55 -25.27
CA ILE A 95 -17.89 -23.11 -26.62
C ILE A 95 -18.85 -22.13 -27.34
N ILE A 96 -18.34 -20.93 -27.56
CA ILE A 96 -18.86 -19.82 -28.35
C ILE A 96 -18.32 -19.93 -29.78
N SER A 97 -19.21 -20.23 -30.74
CA SER A 97 -18.87 -20.36 -32.16
C SER A 97 -19.79 -19.51 -33.05
N GLY A 98 -19.25 -18.68 -33.94
CA GLY A 98 -20.01 -17.98 -34.98
C GLY A 98 -20.80 -16.75 -34.52
N GLN A 99 -20.39 -16.10 -33.42
CA GLN A 99 -20.90 -14.77 -33.05
C GLN A 99 -20.20 -13.71 -33.94
N HIS A 100 -20.86 -13.22 -34.99
CA HIS A 100 -20.26 -12.29 -35.95
C HIS A 100 -21.04 -10.99 -36.14
N ASN A 101 -20.34 -9.87 -35.93
CA ASN A 101 -20.54 -8.64 -36.72
C ASN A 101 -19.38 -8.51 -37.74
N GLN A 102 -18.55 -7.46 -37.73
CA GLN A 102 -17.31 -7.43 -38.53
C GLN A 102 -16.07 -7.90 -37.73
N ASP A 103 -16.29 -8.26 -36.47
CA ASP A 103 -15.28 -8.35 -35.44
C ASP A 103 -15.15 -9.80 -34.96
N TYR A 104 -14.04 -10.45 -35.31
CA TYR A 104 -13.81 -11.89 -35.10
C TYR A 104 -13.19 -12.25 -33.74
N TRP A 105 -12.89 -11.27 -32.90
CA TRP A 105 -12.20 -11.47 -31.61
C TRP A 105 -13.11 -11.99 -30.47
N ASN A 106 -14.36 -12.34 -30.77
CA ASN A 106 -15.41 -12.68 -29.79
C ASN A 106 -15.90 -14.15 -29.87
N GLU A 107 -15.15 -15.02 -30.53
CA GLU A 107 -15.38 -16.47 -30.58
C GLU A 107 -14.12 -17.25 -30.23
N ASP A 108 -14.29 -18.46 -29.69
CA ASP A 108 -13.17 -19.23 -29.17
C ASP A 108 -12.30 -19.74 -30.31
N SER A 109 -10.99 -19.69 -30.11
CA SER A 109 -10.02 -20.03 -31.15
C SER A 109 -8.72 -20.57 -30.58
N VAL A 110 -8.13 -21.52 -31.30
CA VAL A 110 -6.78 -21.99 -31.05
C VAL A 110 -5.85 -21.30 -32.04
N GLU A 111 -4.74 -20.76 -31.55
CA GLU A 111 -3.76 -20.05 -32.36
C GLU A 111 -2.41 -20.71 -32.29
N PHE A 112 -1.83 -21.00 -33.46
CA PHE A 112 -0.47 -21.48 -33.60
C PHE A 112 0.39 -20.46 -34.34
N TYR A 113 1.49 -20.09 -33.72
CA TYR A 113 2.42 -19.09 -34.22
C TYR A 113 3.70 -19.76 -34.70
N LEU A 114 4.24 -19.31 -35.84
CA LEU A 114 5.39 -19.93 -36.51
C LEU A 114 6.32 -18.86 -37.09
N ASN A 115 7.55 -18.77 -36.57
CA ASN A 115 8.65 -17.98 -37.14
C ASN A 115 9.68 -18.93 -37.79
N ALA A 116 9.64 -19.05 -39.11
CA ALA A 116 10.52 -19.90 -39.91
C ALA A 116 11.63 -19.10 -40.61
N THR A 117 11.88 -17.84 -40.22
CA THR A 117 12.91 -16.98 -40.84
C THR A 117 14.34 -17.39 -40.49
N GLY A 118 14.53 -18.06 -39.35
CA GLY A 118 15.83 -18.30 -38.72
C GLY A 118 16.37 -17.11 -37.91
N ASP A 119 15.66 -15.97 -37.89
CA ASP A 119 15.90 -14.85 -36.99
C ASP A 119 14.81 -14.84 -35.90
N PHE A 120 15.20 -15.24 -34.69
CA PHE A 120 14.31 -15.32 -33.53
C PHE A 120 14.31 -14.02 -32.71
N THR A 121 14.95 -12.95 -33.20
CA THR A 121 14.97 -11.61 -32.57
C THR A 121 13.98 -10.63 -33.21
N LEU A 122 13.19 -11.08 -34.19
CA LEU A 122 12.24 -10.25 -34.93
C LEU A 122 11.11 -9.73 -34.03
N SER A 123 11.09 -8.41 -33.79
CA SER A 123 10.07 -7.75 -32.98
C SER A 123 8.77 -7.39 -33.73
N THR A 124 8.63 -7.80 -34.99
CA THR A 124 7.47 -7.53 -35.85
C THR A 124 7.26 -8.64 -36.88
N TYR A 125 6.03 -8.88 -37.31
CA TYR A 125 5.73 -9.84 -38.38
C TYR A 125 6.28 -9.41 -39.74
N LEU A 126 6.97 -10.35 -40.40
CA LEU A 126 7.58 -10.21 -41.72
C LEU A 126 7.30 -11.49 -42.56
N PRO A 127 7.61 -11.51 -43.87
CA PRO A 127 7.56 -12.73 -44.67
C PRO A 127 8.43 -13.83 -44.03
N GLY A 128 7.85 -15.01 -43.81
CA GLY A 128 8.47 -16.09 -43.03
C GLY A 128 7.99 -16.21 -41.58
N VAL A 129 7.10 -15.31 -41.13
CA VAL A 129 6.39 -15.41 -39.84
C VAL A 129 4.89 -15.46 -40.06
N ALA A 130 4.19 -16.41 -39.44
CA ALA A 130 2.74 -16.56 -39.53
C ALA A 130 2.08 -16.84 -38.16
N GLN A 131 0.80 -16.50 -38.09
CA GLN A 131 -0.17 -16.88 -37.07
C GLN A 131 -1.29 -17.63 -37.80
N ILE A 132 -1.62 -18.83 -37.31
CA ILE A 132 -2.68 -19.69 -37.84
C ILE A 132 -3.73 -19.77 -36.75
N THR A 133 -4.75 -18.93 -36.87
CA THR A 133 -5.91 -18.89 -35.96
C THR A 133 -6.99 -19.81 -36.51
N VAL A 134 -7.45 -20.76 -35.69
CA VAL A 134 -8.48 -21.75 -36.02
C VAL A 134 -9.67 -21.52 -35.07
N PRO A 135 -10.76 -20.86 -35.53
CA PRO A 135 -11.95 -20.67 -34.69
C PRO A 135 -12.76 -21.95 -34.48
N ALA A 136 -13.48 -22.03 -33.36
CA ALA A 136 -14.29 -23.18 -32.97
C ALA A 136 -15.49 -23.47 -33.90
N LEU A 137 -15.83 -22.54 -34.80
CA LEU A 137 -16.77 -22.80 -35.91
C LEU A 137 -16.32 -23.94 -36.82
N ASN A 138 -15.02 -24.28 -36.83
CA ASN A 138 -14.45 -25.35 -37.64
C ASN A 138 -14.73 -26.77 -37.12
N ARG A 139 -15.23 -26.94 -35.88
CA ARG A 139 -15.34 -28.25 -35.20
C ARG A 139 -16.18 -29.32 -35.91
N ASP A 140 -16.91 -28.96 -36.96
CA ASP A 140 -17.74 -29.86 -37.79
C ASP A 140 -17.26 -29.91 -39.27
N LEU A 141 -16.08 -29.36 -39.58
CA LEU A 141 -15.59 -29.10 -40.96
C LEU A 141 -14.31 -29.86 -41.34
N THR A 142 -14.18 -30.11 -42.64
CA THR A 142 -12.99 -30.76 -43.24
C THR A 142 -12.13 -29.77 -44.04
N SER A 143 -10.93 -30.19 -44.44
CA SER A 143 -9.87 -29.31 -44.96
C SER A 143 -10.12 -28.55 -46.28
N GLU A 144 -11.24 -28.77 -46.96
CA GLU A 144 -11.66 -27.95 -48.11
C GLU A 144 -12.71 -26.89 -47.74
N GLU A 145 -13.22 -26.92 -46.51
CA GLU A 145 -14.34 -26.10 -46.00
C GLU A 145 -13.95 -25.24 -44.78
N ALA A 146 -12.87 -25.58 -44.08
CA ALA A 146 -12.41 -24.89 -42.88
C ALA A 146 -11.99 -23.42 -43.12
N VAL A 147 -12.31 -22.55 -42.16
CA VAL A 147 -11.96 -21.12 -42.13
C VAL A 147 -10.67 -20.92 -41.31
N LEU A 148 -9.71 -20.21 -41.89
CA LEU A 148 -8.46 -19.82 -41.24
C LEU A 148 -8.35 -18.30 -41.12
N ALA A 149 -7.92 -17.84 -39.96
CA ALA A 149 -7.56 -16.45 -39.67
C ALA A 149 -6.08 -16.35 -39.24
N GLY A 150 -5.66 -15.17 -38.80
CA GLY A 150 -4.28 -14.87 -38.39
C GLY A 150 -3.37 -14.41 -39.54
N VAL A 151 -2.26 -13.77 -39.17
CA VAL A 151 -1.28 -13.21 -40.12
C VAL A 151 -0.65 -14.31 -40.97
N GLN A 152 -0.77 -14.23 -42.31
CA GLN A 152 -0.20 -15.19 -43.27
C GLN A 152 -0.72 -16.64 -43.16
N GLY A 153 -1.65 -16.98 -42.27
CA GLY A 153 -2.10 -18.37 -42.04
C GLY A 153 -2.67 -19.07 -43.28
N THR A 154 -3.43 -18.36 -44.13
CA THR A 154 -3.88 -18.87 -45.43
C THR A 154 -2.76 -18.93 -46.49
N THR A 155 -1.76 -18.03 -46.40
CA THR A 155 -0.59 -17.99 -47.29
C THR A 155 0.38 -19.14 -47.01
N ALA A 156 0.42 -19.63 -45.77
CA ALA A 156 1.12 -20.84 -45.39
C ALA A 156 0.53 -22.13 -46.02
N ASN A 157 -0.59 -22.03 -46.75
CA ASN A 157 -1.32 -23.16 -47.34
C ASN A 157 -1.69 -24.23 -46.29
N ALA A 158 -1.92 -23.80 -45.04
CA ALA A 158 -2.36 -24.66 -43.96
C ALA A 158 -3.75 -25.25 -44.24
N LYS A 159 -4.00 -26.45 -43.73
CA LYS A 159 -5.23 -27.21 -43.87
C LYS A 159 -5.67 -27.75 -42.52
N VAL A 160 -6.96 -27.64 -42.20
CA VAL A 160 -7.51 -28.09 -40.91
C VAL A 160 -8.57 -29.16 -41.09
N ALA A 161 -8.54 -30.20 -40.26
CA ALA A 161 -9.69 -31.03 -39.97
C ALA A 161 -10.00 -30.93 -38.47
N ALA A 162 -11.27 -30.84 -38.11
CA ALA A 162 -11.68 -30.74 -36.72
C ALA A 162 -13.00 -31.49 -36.48
N LEU A 163 -13.15 -32.05 -35.28
CA LEU A 163 -14.27 -32.91 -34.89
C LEU A 163 -14.80 -32.53 -33.49
N PRO A 164 -16.09 -32.75 -33.19
CA PRO A 164 -16.64 -32.52 -31.87
C PRO A 164 -16.23 -33.64 -30.89
N ALA A 165 -15.83 -33.26 -29.67
CA ALA A 165 -15.44 -34.17 -28.59
C ALA A 165 -16.50 -34.20 -27.45
N GLU A 166 -16.36 -35.11 -26.49
CA GLU A 166 -17.36 -35.28 -25.39
C GLU A 166 -17.51 -34.04 -24.50
N LYS A 167 -16.45 -33.23 -24.36
CA LYS A 167 -16.44 -31.95 -23.62
C LYS A 167 -15.74 -30.84 -24.43
N GLY A 168 -15.82 -30.84 -25.76
CA GLY A 168 -15.18 -29.80 -26.54
C GLY A 168 -14.98 -30.17 -28.01
N TRP A 169 -13.76 -30.03 -28.51
CA TRP A 169 -13.40 -30.34 -29.90
C TRP A 169 -11.94 -30.76 -30.06
N THR A 170 -11.67 -31.60 -31.06
CA THR A 170 -10.30 -31.90 -31.52
C THR A 170 -10.04 -31.19 -32.84
N LEU A 171 -8.78 -30.81 -33.06
CA LEU A 171 -8.32 -30.28 -34.34
C LEU A 171 -6.95 -30.83 -34.72
N GLU A 172 -6.73 -30.90 -36.02
CA GLU A 172 -5.44 -31.15 -36.65
C GLU A 172 -5.17 -30.07 -37.71
N ILE A 173 -3.92 -29.67 -37.84
CA ILE A 173 -3.45 -28.74 -38.88
C ILE A 173 -2.32 -29.41 -39.65
N ALA A 174 -2.45 -29.52 -40.98
CA ALA A 174 -1.37 -29.92 -41.88
C ALA A 174 -0.85 -28.69 -42.63
N ILE A 175 0.45 -28.45 -42.53
CA ILE A 175 1.12 -27.24 -43.02
C ILE A 175 2.30 -27.67 -43.90
N PRO A 176 2.31 -27.36 -45.22
CA PRO A 176 3.45 -27.68 -46.07
C PRO A 176 4.74 -27.02 -45.55
N LEU A 177 5.82 -27.79 -45.43
CA LEU A 177 7.15 -27.28 -45.06
C LEU A 177 7.70 -26.31 -46.11
N LYS A 178 7.18 -26.36 -47.34
CA LYS A 178 7.53 -25.47 -48.46
C LYS A 178 6.26 -24.85 -49.02
N ASN A 179 6.09 -23.54 -48.85
CA ASN A 179 4.92 -22.77 -49.28
C ASN A 179 5.34 -21.34 -49.68
N ASP A 180 4.38 -20.43 -49.86
CA ASP A 180 4.66 -19.02 -50.24
C ASP A 180 5.12 -18.13 -49.07
N VAL A 181 5.21 -18.66 -47.85
CA VAL A 181 5.72 -17.99 -46.63
C VAL A 181 7.16 -18.42 -46.32
N TRP A 182 7.46 -19.72 -46.37
CA TRP A 182 8.74 -20.30 -45.97
C TRP A 182 9.16 -21.54 -46.79
N ASP A 183 10.47 -21.83 -46.77
CA ASP A 183 11.10 -23.00 -47.39
C ASP A 183 11.87 -23.81 -46.33
N ILE A 184 11.12 -24.37 -45.36
CA ILE A 184 11.68 -25.14 -44.25
C ILE A 184 12.37 -26.40 -44.80
N THR A 185 13.56 -26.70 -44.27
CA THR A 185 14.30 -27.92 -44.59
C THR A 185 14.34 -28.82 -43.37
N LEU A 186 13.73 -30.00 -43.51
CA LEU A 186 13.66 -31.03 -42.48
C LEU A 186 15.06 -31.57 -42.16
N ALA A 187 15.52 -31.39 -40.94
CA ALA A 187 16.75 -31.96 -40.40
C ALA A 187 16.64 -32.07 -38.87
N HIS A 188 17.39 -32.99 -38.27
CA HIS A 188 17.47 -33.12 -36.81
C HIS A 188 18.12 -31.83 -36.25
N GLY A 189 17.38 -31.10 -35.43
CA GLY A 189 17.80 -29.79 -34.93
C GLY A 189 17.39 -28.59 -35.79
N THR A 190 16.59 -28.76 -36.86
CA THR A 190 15.92 -27.61 -37.49
C THR A 190 14.95 -27.01 -36.48
N ALA A 191 15.11 -25.73 -36.16
CA ALA A 191 14.28 -25.01 -35.19
C ALA A 191 13.42 -23.93 -35.85
N ILE A 192 12.25 -23.71 -35.28
CA ILE A 192 11.22 -22.75 -35.70
C ILE A 192 10.74 -22.04 -34.43
N GLY A 193 10.56 -20.72 -34.46
CA GLY A 193 9.93 -20.02 -33.33
C GLY A 193 8.46 -20.42 -33.25
N PHE A 194 7.98 -20.87 -32.10
CA PHE A 194 6.69 -21.53 -31.93
C PHE A 194 5.99 -21.11 -30.64
N GLN A 195 4.69 -20.87 -30.73
CA GLN A 195 3.88 -20.37 -29.63
C GLN A 195 2.42 -20.84 -29.83
N VAL A 196 1.70 -21.13 -28.75
CA VAL A 196 0.33 -21.71 -28.78
C VAL A 196 -0.59 -20.98 -27.82
N HIS A 197 -1.73 -20.47 -28.29
CA HIS A 197 -2.75 -19.78 -27.49
C HIS A 197 -4.11 -20.50 -27.61
N LEU A 198 -4.89 -20.51 -26.52
CA LEU A 198 -6.34 -20.74 -26.54
C LEU A 198 -7.03 -19.44 -26.10
N ASN A 199 -7.82 -18.85 -27.00
CA ASN A 199 -8.56 -17.61 -26.78
C ASN A 199 -10.03 -17.90 -26.46
N GLY A 200 -10.65 -17.02 -25.66
CA GLY A 200 -12.05 -17.15 -25.21
C GLY A 200 -12.21 -17.90 -23.88
N ALA A 201 -11.14 -18.04 -23.09
CA ALA A 201 -11.04 -19.03 -22.01
C ALA A 201 -11.89 -18.79 -20.74
N SER A 202 -12.89 -17.90 -20.78
CA SER A 202 -13.86 -17.68 -19.69
C SER A 202 -15.11 -16.94 -20.17
N GLU A 203 -16.30 -17.34 -19.69
CA GLU A 203 -17.54 -16.55 -19.87
C GLU A 203 -17.49 -15.18 -19.19
N SER A 204 -16.73 -15.03 -18.09
CA SER A 204 -16.68 -13.78 -17.29
C SER A 204 -15.71 -12.74 -17.84
N ASN A 205 -14.70 -13.15 -18.60
CA ASN A 205 -13.73 -12.26 -19.24
C ASN A 205 -13.18 -12.91 -20.52
N ARG A 206 -13.63 -12.43 -21.69
CA ARG A 206 -13.22 -12.96 -23.00
C ARG A 206 -11.81 -12.58 -23.44
N ASP A 207 -11.18 -11.62 -22.76
CA ASP A 207 -9.76 -11.29 -22.96
C ASP A 207 -8.83 -12.29 -22.22
N THR A 208 -9.39 -13.26 -21.47
CA THR A 208 -8.63 -14.34 -20.82
C THR A 208 -8.15 -15.37 -21.85
N LYS A 209 -6.85 -15.69 -21.81
CA LYS A 209 -6.19 -16.62 -22.73
C LYS A 209 -5.27 -17.60 -22.01
N LEU A 210 -5.20 -18.84 -22.49
CA LEU A 210 -4.15 -19.78 -22.08
C LEU A 210 -2.99 -19.69 -23.07
N ILE A 211 -1.80 -19.34 -22.58
CA ILE A 211 -0.62 -19.03 -23.40
C ILE A 211 0.52 -19.99 -23.04
N TRP A 212 1.04 -20.75 -24.00
CA TRP A 212 2.24 -21.58 -23.80
C TRP A 212 3.51 -20.73 -23.97
N SER A 213 3.87 -19.91 -22.98
CA SER A 213 5.13 -19.18 -23.03
C SER A 213 5.78 -18.98 -21.66
N VAL A 214 7.10 -18.90 -21.64
CA VAL A 214 7.87 -18.23 -20.57
C VAL A 214 8.23 -16.78 -20.92
N PHE A 215 8.07 -16.39 -22.20
CA PHE A 215 8.48 -15.08 -22.73
C PHE A 215 7.29 -14.13 -22.94
N ASP A 216 6.14 -14.63 -23.36
CA ASP A 216 4.89 -13.88 -23.44
C ASP A 216 3.98 -14.15 -22.23
N LYS A 217 3.81 -13.15 -21.38
CA LYS A 217 2.86 -13.17 -20.25
C LYS A 217 1.70 -12.17 -20.42
N SER A 218 1.61 -11.51 -21.58
CA SER A 218 0.79 -10.31 -21.78
C SER A 218 0.07 -10.30 -23.15
N ASP A 219 -0.05 -11.47 -23.79
CA ASP A 219 -0.61 -11.66 -25.14
C ASP A 219 0.06 -10.80 -26.22
N LEU A 220 1.37 -10.56 -26.13
CA LEU A 220 2.09 -9.73 -27.09
C LEU A 220 2.57 -10.50 -28.33
N SER A 221 2.44 -11.83 -28.35
CA SER A 221 2.85 -12.71 -29.46
C SER A 221 2.21 -12.35 -30.81
N TYR A 222 0.98 -11.82 -30.84
CA TYR A 222 0.34 -11.40 -32.10
C TYR A 222 0.97 -10.13 -32.73
N GLN A 223 1.87 -9.45 -32.00
CA GLN A 223 2.68 -8.34 -32.52
C GLN A 223 4.17 -8.68 -32.60
N ASN A 224 4.70 -9.45 -31.64
CA ASN A 224 6.13 -9.62 -31.38
C ASN A 224 6.61 -11.09 -31.49
N PRO A 225 7.12 -11.51 -32.66
CA PRO A 225 7.68 -12.85 -32.89
C PRO A 225 8.95 -13.23 -32.11
N SER A 226 9.54 -12.33 -31.32
CA SER A 226 10.67 -12.63 -30.43
C SER A 226 10.24 -13.20 -29.07
N LEU A 227 8.93 -13.24 -28.80
CA LEU A 227 8.35 -13.86 -27.58
C LEU A 227 7.90 -15.31 -27.81
N PHE A 228 8.13 -15.87 -29.01
CA PHE A 228 7.83 -17.26 -29.27
C PHE A 228 8.86 -18.17 -28.57
N GLY A 229 8.39 -19.32 -28.06
CA GLY A 229 9.27 -20.44 -27.72
C GLY A 229 9.88 -21.10 -28.97
N PHE A 230 10.43 -22.31 -28.82
CA PHE A 230 11.06 -23.05 -29.92
C PHE A 230 10.39 -24.40 -30.20
N LEU A 231 10.01 -24.65 -31.45
CA LEU A 231 9.73 -25.99 -31.96
C LEU A 231 11.00 -26.51 -32.64
N ILE A 232 11.56 -27.59 -32.11
CA ILE A 232 12.76 -28.25 -32.64
C ILE A 232 12.38 -29.58 -33.27
N LEU A 233 12.69 -29.73 -34.56
CA LEU A 233 12.41 -30.94 -35.32
C LEU A 233 13.42 -32.05 -34.94
N TYR A 234 12.89 -33.19 -34.46
CA TYR A 234 13.67 -34.29 -33.89
C TYR A 234 13.54 -35.56 -34.75
N GLU A 235 14.62 -35.96 -35.44
CA GLU A 235 14.64 -37.23 -36.18
C GLU A 235 14.54 -38.44 -35.25
N ILE A 236 13.51 -39.26 -35.43
CA ILE A 236 13.20 -40.43 -34.60
C ILE A 236 14.36 -41.43 -34.64
N GLY A 237 14.81 -41.83 -33.44
CA GLY A 237 15.93 -42.77 -33.26
C GLY A 237 17.30 -42.12 -33.17
N GLN A 238 17.40 -40.78 -33.31
CA GLN A 238 18.54 -40.04 -32.76
C GLN A 238 18.51 -40.05 -31.23
N THR A 239 19.63 -39.68 -30.61
CA THR A 239 19.79 -39.57 -29.14
C THR A 239 20.60 -38.35 -28.70
N GLU A 240 21.01 -37.51 -29.66
CA GLU A 240 21.55 -36.18 -29.40
C GLU A 240 20.36 -35.22 -29.23
N ILE A 241 20.45 -34.28 -28.28
CA ILE A 241 19.45 -33.23 -28.11
C ILE A 241 20.04 -31.97 -28.75
N PRO A 242 19.43 -31.42 -29.83
CA PRO A 242 19.94 -30.23 -30.49
C PRO A 242 20.04 -29.04 -29.52
N ALA A 243 21.16 -28.33 -29.56
CA ALA A 243 21.31 -27.07 -28.83
C ALA A 243 20.33 -26.02 -29.36
N LEU A 244 19.77 -25.21 -28.47
CA LEU A 244 18.84 -24.13 -28.82
C LEU A 244 19.49 -23.12 -29.78
N PRO A 245 18.74 -22.58 -30.77
CA PRO A 245 19.24 -21.47 -31.59
C PRO A 245 19.68 -20.30 -30.72
N GLY A 246 20.87 -19.75 -31.01
CA GLY A 246 21.54 -18.77 -30.15
C GLY A 246 22.58 -19.37 -29.21
N ALA A 247 22.47 -20.65 -28.83
CA ALA A 247 23.49 -21.38 -28.07
C ALA A 247 24.61 -21.96 -28.98
N GLY A 248 25.18 -21.11 -29.85
CA GLY A 248 26.18 -21.50 -30.85
C GLY A 248 27.63 -21.15 -30.45
N THR A 249 28.50 -22.15 -30.38
CA THR A 249 29.92 -22.00 -29.99
C THR A 249 30.87 -21.68 -31.15
N GLU A 250 31.88 -20.82 -30.90
CA GLU A 250 33.09 -20.78 -31.74
C GLU A 250 34.11 -21.87 -31.34
N GLU A 251 34.72 -22.54 -32.32
CA GLU A 251 35.89 -23.41 -32.17
C GLU A 251 36.95 -23.06 -33.25
N ALA A 252 38.26 -23.26 -33.09
CA ALA A 252 39.18 -23.41 -31.94
C ALA A 252 40.62 -23.33 -32.55
N THR A 253 41.78 -23.23 -31.88
CA THR A 253 42.32 -23.41 -30.51
C THR A 253 43.48 -22.39 -30.32
N PRO A 254 44.09 -22.17 -29.13
CA PRO A 254 43.95 -22.87 -27.83
C PRO A 254 43.31 -21.99 -26.74
N VAL A 255 43.18 -22.56 -25.52
CA VAL A 255 42.65 -21.89 -24.32
C VAL A 255 43.48 -20.66 -23.91
N PRO A 256 42.83 -19.49 -23.78
CA PRO A 256 42.95 -18.74 -22.54
C PRO A 256 41.60 -18.22 -22.01
N THR A 257 41.38 -18.37 -20.70
CA THR A 257 40.47 -17.58 -19.83
C THR A 257 39.05 -17.22 -20.33
N VAL A 258 38.06 -17.71 -19.58
CA VAL A 258 36.70 -17.17 -19.43
C VAL A 258 36.63 -15.66 -19.74
N ALA A 259 35.79 -15.28 -20.70
CA ALA A 259 35.39 -13.89 -20.88
C ALA A 259 34.72 -13.43 -19.57
N PRO A 260 35.16 -12.33 -18.94
CA PRO A 260 34.73 -12.01 -17.59
C PRO A 260 33.22 -11.79 -17.53
N SER A 261 32.59 -12.27 -16.46
CA SER A 261 31.29 -11.76 -16.04
C SER A 261 31.35 -10.24 -15.94
N ALA A 262 30.25 -9.55 -16.25
CA ALA A 262 30.18 -8.09 -16.12
C ALA A 262 30.63 -7.71 -14.70
N LEU A 263 31.57 -6.78 -14.58
CA LEU A 263 32.31 -6.57 -13.32
C LEU A 263 31.36 -6.12 -12.20
N TYR A 264 30.27 -5.45 -12.53
CA TYR A 264 29.22 -5.09 -11.57
C TYR A 264 28.49 -6.29 -10.95
N LYS A 265 28.44 -7.45 -11.61
CA LYS A 265 27.88 -8.71 -11.08
C LYS A 265 28.92 -9.59 -10.37
N ASN A 266 30.12 -9.08 -10.10
CA ASN A 266 31.14 -9.78 -9.32
C ASN A 266 31.31 -9.16 -7.92
N PRO A 267 30.91 -9.84 -6.83
CA PRO A 267 31.04 -9.32 -5.47
C PRO A 267 32.50 -9.18 -4.99
N ASP A 268 33.45 -9.88 -5.61
CA ASP A 268 34.89 -9.73 -5.30
C ASP A 268 35.49 -8.40 -5.82
N MET A 269 34.74 -7.61 -6.61
CA MET A 269 35.19 -6.33 -7.16
C MET A 269 34.85 -5.16 -6.23
N PRO A 270 35.76 -4.18 -6.04
CA PRO A 270 35.47 -2.98 -5.24
C PRO A 270 34.26 -2.21 -5.77
N THR A 271 33.45 -1.62 -4.88
CA THR A 271 32.22 -0.87 -5.22
C THR A 271 32.43 0.12 -6.38
N GLU A 272 33.47 0.96 -6.34
CA GLU A 272 33.75 1.93 -7.41
C GLU A 272 33.92 1.25 -8.78
N ALA A 273 34.57 0.09 -8.85
CA ALA A 273 34.73 -0.65 -10.09
C ALA A 273 33.40 -1.28 -10.58
N ARG A 274 32.54 -1.71 -9.64
CA ARG A 274 31.18 -2.22 -9.94
C ARG A 274 30.28 -1.11 -10.47
N VAL A 275 30.26 0.05 -9.81
CA VAL A 275 29.51 1.25 -10.21
C VAL A 275 29.95 1.74 -11.58
N MET A 276 31.26 1.91 -11.82
CA MET A 276 31.76 2.42 -13.10
C MET A 276 31.52 1.44 -14.26
N ASP A 277 31.59 0.13 -14.03
CA ASP A 277 31.24 -0.87 -15.05
C ASP A 277 29.72 -0.86 -15.35
N LEU A 278 28.87 -0.75 -14.32
CA LEU A 278 27.42 -0.66 -14.51
C LEU A 278 27.00 0.63 -15.24
N MET A 279 27.44 1.79 -14.77
CA MET A 279 27.12 3.09 -15.38
C MET A 279 27.59 3.20 -16.84
N SER A 280 28.64 2.46 -17.24
CA SER A 280 29.11 2.41 -18.63
C SER A 280 28.19 1.61 -19.57
N ARG A 281 27.24 0.86 -19.01
CA ARG A 281 26.26 0.02 -19.73
C ARG A 281 24.86 0.63 -19.77
N MET A 282 24.57 1.58 -18.88
CA MET A 282 23.24 2.19 -18.72
C MET A 282 22.93 3.22 -19.82
N SER A 283 21.71 3.12 -20.35
CA SER A 283 21.02 4.15 -21.12
C SER A 283 20.70 5.41 -20.29
N LEU A 284 20.11 6.44 -20.90
CA LEU A 284 19.62 7.61 -20.16
C LEU A 284 18.35 7.24 -19.37
N GLU A 285 17.53 6.37 -19.94
CA GLU A 285 16.28 5.85 -19.40
C GLU A 285 16.55 5.05 -18.12
N GLU A 286 17.50 4.11 -18.15
CA GLU A 286 17.94 3.35 -16.96
C GLU A 286 18.51 4.27 -15.87
N LYS A 287 19.19 5.36 -16.25
CA LYS A 287 19.72 6.35 -15.29
C LYS A 287 18.62 7.16 -14.61
N ILE A 288 17.66 7.66 -15.38
CA ILE A 288 16.52 8.43 -14.85
C ILE A 288 15.59 7.51 -14.02
N GLY A 289 15.39 6.26 -14.45
CA GLY A 289 14.74 5.23 -13.66
C GLY A 289 15.38 5.10 -12.27
N GLN A 290 16.71 4.95 -12.19
CA GLN A 290 17.41 4.89 -10.90
C GLN A 290 17.28 6.15 -10.03
N MET A 291 17.03 7.33 -10.61
CA MET A 291 16.74 8.57 -9.87
C MET A 291 15.27 8.68 -9.41
N THR A 292 14.40 7.76 -9.82
CA THR A 292 12.96 7.78 -9.54
C THR A 292 12.62 6.86 -8.36
N LEU A 293 11.91 7.41 -7.37
CA LEU A 293 11.34 6.70 -6.23
C LEU A 293 9.83 6.90 -6.23
N VAL A 294 9.06 5.81 -6.22
CA VAL A 294 7.59 5.82 -6.39
C VAL A 294 6.91 5.16 -5.19
N GLU A 295 5.70 5.61 -4.85
CA GLU A 295 4.87 4.98 -3.82
C GLU A 295 4.15 3.71 -4.36
N LYS A 296 3.94 2.71 -3.51
CA LYS A 296 3.54 1.34 -3.91
C LYS A 296 2.10 1.18 -4.42
N ASN A 297 1.16 2.03 -4.00
CA ASN A 297 -0.20 2.07 -4.56
C ASN A 297 -0.22 2.81 -5.91
N SER A 298 0.69 3.77 -6.09
CA SER A 298 0.77 4.64 -7.27
C SER A 298 1.56 4.04 -8.45
N ILE A 299 2.47 3.10 -8.21
CA ILE A 299 3.25 2.42 -9.25
C ILE A 299 2.40 1.43 -10.06
N ARG A 300 2.43 1.54 -11.39
CA ARG A 300 1.97 0.45 -12.26
C ARG A 300 3.02 -0.66 -12.25
N VAL A 301 2.66 -1.85 -11.80
CA VAL A 301 3.61 -2.95 -11.51
C VAL A 301 4.59 -3.24 -12.66
N ASP A 302 4.11 -3.25 -13.91
CA ASP A 302 4.97 -3.47 -15.09
C ASP A 302 6.01 -2.36 -15.33
N ASP A 303 5.73 -1.10 -14.93
CA ASP A 303 6.66 0.03 -15.08
C ASP A 303 7.88 -0.10 -14.16
N ILE A 304 7.86 -0.97 -13.12
CA ILE A 304 9.08 -1.30 -12.33
C ILE A 304 10.19 -1.78 -13.26
N GLN A 305 9.86 -2.73 -14.15
CA GLN A 305 10.78 -3.25 -15.17
C GLN A 305 10.85 -2.31 -16.38
N GLY A 306 9.71 -1.76 -16.83
CA GLY A 306 9.58 -0.95 -18.03
C GLY A 306 10.22 0.44 -17.98
N GLN A 307 10.30 1.06 -16.80
CA GLN A 307 10.93 2.37 -16.55
C GLN A 307 12.20 2.27 -15.70
N PHE A 308 12.66 1.06 -15.37
CA PHE A 308 13.90 0.80 -14.62
C PHE A 308 13.96 1.46 -13.23
N ILE A 309 12.83 1.44 -12.50
CA ILE A 309 12.60 2.23 -11.28
C ILE A 309 13.69 2.02 -10.22
N GLY A 310 14.12 3.11 -9.60
CA GLY A 310 15.23 3.17 -8.66
C GLY A 310 14.86 2.67 -7.28
N GLY A 311 13.72 3.11 -6.76
CA GLY A 311 13.19 2.62 -5.49
C GLY A 311 11.67 2.64 -5.45
N LEU A 312 11.13 1.89 -4.49
CA LEU A 312 9.73 1.95 -4.11
C LEU A 312 9.60 2.27 -2.61
N LEU A 313 8.43 2.73 -2.20
CA LEU A 313 8.12 2.96 -0.79
C LEU A 313 6.67 2.66 -0.42
N SER A 314 6.48 2.46 0.88
CA SER A 314 5.19 2.67 1.54
C SER A 314 5.22 3.98 2.30
N GLY A 315 4.20 4.83 2.13
CA GLY A 315 3.90 5.90 3.08
C GLY A 315 3.36 5.33 4.39
N GLY A 316 2.91 6.20 5.31
CA GLY A 316 2.01 5.76 6.39
C GLY A 316 0.74 5.14 5.78
N GLY A 317 0.16 4.11 6.40
CA GLY A 317 -0.98 3.38 5.85
C GLY A 317 -0.67 2.48 4.63
N GLY A 318 0.45 2.69 3.94
CA GLY A 318 0.81 2.02 2.68
C GLY A 318 1.22 0.55 2.77
N TYR A 319 0.57 -0.26 3.60
CA TYR A 319 0.79 -1.70 3.76
C TYR A 319 0.14 -2.55 2.64
N PRO A 320 0.51 -3.84 2.47
CA PRO A 320 -0.24 -4.79 1.63
C PRO A 320 -1.62 -5.10 2.23
N SER A 321 -2.56 -5.52 1.38
CA SER A 321 -3.97 -5.75 1.73
C SER A 321 -4.17 -6.66 2.95
N GLU A 322 -3.42 -7.75 3.06
CA GLU A 322 -3.23 -8.46 4.33
C GLU A 322 -1.98 -7.96 5.06
N ASN A 323 -2.12 -6.89 5.85
CA ASN A 323 -1.00 -6.38 6.64
C ASN A 323 -0.51 -7.44 7.66
N THR A 324 0.54 -8.17 7.27
CA THR A 324 1.25 -9.25 7.99
C THR A 324 2.69 -9.35 7.47
N ALA A 325 3.64 -9.81 8.29
CA ALA A 325 5.06 -9.86 7.90
C ALA A 325 5.32 -10.72 6.64
N ALA A 326 4.58 -11.82 6.48
CA ALA A 326 4.71 -12.69 5.30
C ALA A 326 4.21 -12.02 4.01
N ALA A 327 3.06 -11.35 4.04
CA ALA A 327 2.52 -10.64 2.88
C ALA A 327 3.36 -9.41 2.50
N TRP A 328 3.97 -8.72 3.48
CA TRP A 328 4.96 -7.68 3.22
C TRP A 328 6.20 -8.24 2.51
N ALA A 329 6.75 -9.37 2.98
CA ALA A 329 7.87 -10.05 2.32
C ALA A 329 7.52 -10.48 0.88
N GLU A 330 6.36 -11.10 0.67
CA GLU A 330 5.87 -11.53 -0.65
C GLU A 330 5.69 -10.34 -1.62
N MET A 331 5.12 -9.23 -1.14
CA MET A 331 4.97 -8.00 -1.92
C MET A 331 6.33 -7.42 -2.35
N VAL A 332 7.27 -7.27 -1.41
CA VAL A 332 8.58 -6.65 -1.69
C VAL A 332 9.46 -7.55 -2.55
N ASP A 333 9.47 -8.86 -2.30
CA ASP A 333 10.21 -9.82 -3.13
C ASP A 333 9.63 -9.92 -4.56
N GLY A 334 8.30 -9.84 -4.71
CA GLY A 334 7.64 -9.79 -6.03
C GLY A 334 8.02 -8.54 -6.84
N TYR A 335 8.06 -7.36 -6.21
CA TYR A 335 8.60 -6.16 -6.86
C TYR A 335 10.09 -6.30 -7.22
N GLN A 336 10.86 -6.99 -6.38
CA GLN A 336 12.29 -7.22 -6.62
C GLN A 336 12.55 -8.17 -7.80
N GLU A 337 11.73 -9.21 -8.00
CA GLU A 337 11.82 -10.07 -9.18
C GLU A 337 11.65 -9.28 -10.49
N LEU A 338 10.72 -8.33 -10.54
CA LEU A 338 10.49 -7.45 -11.70
C LEU A 338 11.70 -6.54 -11.98
N ALA A 339 12.28 -5.95 -10.93
CA ALA A 339 13.47 -5.12 -11.04
C ALA A 339 14.69 -5.91 -11.54
N LEU A 340 14.89 -7.14 -11.03
CA LEU A 340 15.96 -8.05 -11.45
C LEU A 340 15.74 -8.63 -12.85
N GLY A 341 14.49 -8.67 -13.34
CA GLY A 341 14.14 -8.98 -14.72
C GLY A 341 14.49 -7.87 -15.74
N SER A 342 14.88 -6.68 -15.30
CA SER A 342 15.32 -5.60 -16.20
C SER A 342 16.61 -5.95 -16.98
N HIS A 343 16.87 -5.24 -18.09
CA HIS A 343 18.01 -5.46 -18.99
C HIS A 343 19.37 -5.59 -18.26
N LEU A 344 19.61 -4.79 -17.22
CA LEU A 344 20.82 -4.88 -16.38
C LEU A 344 20.59 -5.68 -15.08
N GLY A 345 19.34 -5.90 -14.66
CA GLY A 345 19.00 -6.55 -13.41
C GLY A 345 19.56 -5.78 -12.21
N ILE A 346 19.20 -4.50 -12.12
CA ILE A 346 19.54 -3.63 -11.00
C ILE A 346 18.42 -3.77 -9.96
N PRO A 347 18.72 -4.16 -8.71
CA PRO A 347 17.69 -4.34 -7.70
C PRO A 347 17.04 -3.01 -7.31
N LEU A 348 15.73 -3.04 -7.05
CA LEU A 348 15.01 -1.99 -6.34
C LEU A 348 15.55 -1.84 -4.91
N ILE A 349 15.61 -0.60 -4.42
CA ILE A 349 15.68 -0.33 -2.97
C ILE A 349 14.27 0.01 -2.48
N TYR A 350 13.78 -0.71 -1.46
CA TYR A 350 12.46 -0.48 -0.86
C TYR A 350 12.63 0.25 0.47
N GLY A 351 11.89 1.35 0.69
CA GLY A 351 11.99 2.18 1.90
C GLY A 351 10.66 2.47 2.60
N VAL A 352 10.70 2.67 3.92
CA VAL A 352 9.53 2.98 4.77
C VAL A 352 9.90 3.87 5.97
N ASP A 353 8.89 4.51 6.57
CA ASP A 353 8.99 5.33 7.79
C ASP A 353 9.02 4.50 9.09
N ALA A 354 10.01 3.61 9.29
CA ALA A 354 10.15 2.78 10.49
C ALA A 354 10.65 3.56 11.75
N VAL A 355 10.19 4.80 11.91
CA VAL A 355 10.74 5.84 12.79
C VAL A 355 10.67 5.55 14.29
N HIS A 356 9.95 4.51 14.72
CA HIS A 356 9.98 3.98 16.10
C HIS A 356 9.71 2.46 16.15
N GLY A 357 10.33 1.71 15.24
CA GLY A 357 10.01 0.30 14.96
C GLY A 357 9.38 0.17 13.58
N HIS A 358 9.14 -1.06 13.09
CA HIS A 358 8.46 -1.31 11.81
C HIS A 358 6.95 -1.05 11.93
N ASN A 359 6.62 0.19 12.24
CA ASN A 359 5.36 0.71 12.75
C ASN A 359 4.16 0.60 11.79
N ASN A 360 4.38 0.57 10.47
CA ASN A 360 3.36 0.30 9.47
C ASN A 360 2.96 -1.20 9.42
N LEU A 361 3.82 -2.10 9.91
CA LEU A 361 3.58 -3.54 9.92
C LEU A 361 2.77 -3.96 11.16
N TYR A 362 1.59 -4.52 10.91
CA TYR A 362 0.76 -5.10 11.97
C TYR A 362 1.50 -6.22 12.70
N GLY A 363 1.64 -6.07 14.01
CA GLY A 363 2.29 -7.05 14.89
C GLY A 363 3.77 -6.80 15.15
N ALA A 364 4.39 -5.83 14.48
CA ALA A 364 5.75 -5.37 14.80
C ALA A 364 5.87 -4.83 16.24
N THR A 365 7.13 -4.67 16.69
CA THR A 365 7.46 -4.02 17.96
C THR A 365 7.43 -2.51 17.80
N VAL A 366 6.56 -1.82 18.54
CA VAL A 366 6.45 -0.35 18.49
C VAL A 366 7.11 0.25 19.73
N PHE A 367 8.23 0.94 19.53
CA PHE A 367 9.02 1.60 20.57
C PHE A 367 8.43 2.97 20.96
N PRO A 368 8.91 3.57 22.08
CA PRO A 368 8.64 4.97 22.37
C PRO A 368 9.15 5.88 21.25
N HIS A 369 8.39 6.93 20.90
CA HIS A 369 8.85 7.96 19.97
C HIS A 369 10.07 8.72 20.49
N ASN A 370 10.80 9.36 19.57
CA ASN A 370 12.11 9.97 19.83
C ASN A 370 12.15 10.97 20.99
N ILE A 371 11.09 11.76 21.24
CA ILE A 371 11.01 12.62 22.43
C ILE A 371 11.14 11.84 23.75
N GLY A 372 10.59 10.63 23.81
CA GLY A 372 10.74 9.73 24.95
C GLY A 372 12.13 9.14 25.04
N LEU A 373 12.71 8.71 23.93
CA LEU A 373 14.09 8.20 23.89
C LEU A 373 15.11 9.28 24.28
N GLY A 374 14.87 10.53 23.85
CA GLY A 374 15.57 11.72 24.32
C GLY A 374 15.42 11.94 25.83
N ALA A 375 14.24 11.69 26.38
CA ALA A 375 14.01 11.78 27.81
C ALA A 375 14.72 10.69 28.63
N ALA A 376 14.92 9.49 28.06
CA ALA A 376 15.80 8.48 28.65
C ALA A 376 17.28 8.91 28.58
N GLY A 377 17.69 9.51 27.46
CA GLY A 377 19.03 10.07 27.27
C GLY A 377 20.15 9.03 27.15
N ASP A 378 19.81 7.79 26.79
CA ASP A 378 20.74 6.65 26.68
C ASP A 378 20.99 6.27 25.20
N PRO A 379 22.21 6.53 24.67
CA PRO A 379 22.58 6.12 23.31
C PRO A 379 22.55 4.61 23.07
N GLU A 380 22.87 3.78 24.07
CA GLU A 380 22.89 2.32 23.88
C GLU A 380 21.47 1.76 23.78
N LEU A 381 20.51 2.34 24.52
CA LEU A 381 19.08 2.04 24.38
C LEU A 381 18.55 2.38 22.99
N VAL A 382 18.91 3.56 22.46
CA VAL A 382 18.52 3.98 21.10
C VAL A 382 19.17 3.11 20.02
N LYS A 383 20.46 2.78 20.20
CA LYS A 383 21.17 1.85 19.30
C LYS A 383 20.50 0.48 19.26
N GLU A 384 20.13 -0.08 20.41
CA GLU A 384 19.46 -1.39 20.49
C GLU A 384 18.03 -1.35 19.90
N ALA A 385 17.25 -0.29 20.16
CA ALA A 385 15.93 -0.13 19.56
C ALA A 385 16.00 -0.06 18.03
N CYS A 386 16.89 0.77 17.47
CA CYS A 386 17.09 0.88 16.03
C CYS A 386 17.69 -0.40 15.41
N ARG A 387 18.54 -1.14 16.15
CA ARG A 387 19.04 -2.46 15.74
C ARG A 387 17.92 -3.51 15.67
N ILE A 388 16.94 -3.46 16.57
CA ILE A 388 15.74 -4.32 16.51
C ILE A 388 14.85 -3.93 15.33
N THR A 389 14.62 -2.63 15.10
CA THR A 389 13.91 -2.12 13.93
C THR A 389 14.47 -2.69 12.63
N ALA A 390 15.80 -2.61 12.44
CA ALA A 390 16.47 -3.16 11.27
C ALA A 390 16.21 -4.67 11.05
N GLN A 391 16.17 -5.46 12.13
CA GLN A 391 15.85 -6.90 12.02
C GLN A 391 14.40 -7.16 11.61
N GLU A 392 13.44 -6.41 12.16
CA GLU A 392 12.03 -6.57 11.78
C GLU A 392 11.75 -6.09 10.34
N MET A 393 12.49 -5.10 9.83
CA MET A 393 12.41 -4.65 8.44
C MET A 393 12.96 -5.67 7.44
N ILE A 394 14.13 -6.27 7.71
CA ILE A 394 14.77 -7.25 6.80
C ILE A 394 13.95 -8.55 6.70
N ALA A 395 13.21 -8.90 7.77
CA ALA A 395 12.21 -9.97 7.72
C ALA A 395 11.14 -9.76 6.64
N THR A 396 10.92 -8.51 6.22
CA THR A 396 9.98 -8.10 5.16
C THR A 396 10.66 -7.68 3.85
N GLY A 397 11.96 -7.90 3.68
CA GLY A 397 12.70 -7.50 2.47
C GLY A 397 12.99 -6.00 2.36
N ILE A 398 12.70 -5.22 3.40
CA ILE A 398 12.87 -3.77 3.41
C ILE A 398 14.24 -3.43 4.00
N TYR A 399 15.08 -2.76 3.20
CA TYR A 399 16.47 -2.47 3.53
C TYR A 399 16.77 -0.96 3.66
N TRP A 400 15.75 -0.11 3.70
CA TRP A 400 15.90 1.35 3.82
C TRP A 400 14.87 1.92 4.79
N ASP A 401 15.36 2.61 5.83
CA ASP A 401 14.56 3.26 6.86
C ASP A 401 14.64 4.78 6.67
N TYR A 402 13.49 5.46 6.68
CA TYR A 402 13.40 6.92 6.71
C TYR A 402 13.62 7.48 8.12
N SER A 403 14.70 7.03 8.77
CA SER A 403 15.08 7.31 10.16
C SER A 403 16.61 7.34 10.29
N PRO A 404 17.20 8.06 11.27
CA PRO A 404 16.57 8.89 12.29
C PRO A 404 16.26 10.33 11.86
N VAL A 405 15.31 10.92 12.59
CA VAL A 405 15.05 12.37 12.54
C VAL A 405 16.09 13.12 13.38
N LEU A 406 16.76 14.09 12.76
CA LEU A 406 17.82 14.95 13.31
C LEU A 406 17.30 16.35 13.69
N ALA A 407 16.00 16.58 13.59
CA ALA A 407 15.37 17.85 13.94
C ALA A 407 15.71 18.28 15.38
N VAL A 408 16.29 19.46 15.55
CA VAL A 408 16.53 20.08 16.87
C VAL A 408 15.42 21.10 17.10
N VAL A 409 14.36 20.70 17.81
CA VAL A 409 13.08 21.45 17.80
C VAL A 409 13.10 22.63 18.76
N GLN A 410 12.87 23.83 18.23
CA GLN A 410 12.88 25.09 18.98
C GLN A 410 11.48 25.60 19.33
N ASP A 411 10.41 24.96 18.86
CA ASP A 411 9.03 25.31 19.19
C ASP A 411 8.13 24.06 19.25
N ILE A 412 7.70 23.68 20.45
CA ILE A 412 6.86 22.49 20.68
C ILE A 412 5.45 22.59 20.07
N ARG A 413 5.07 23.75 19.51
CA ARG A 413 3.83 23.88 18.75
C ARG A 413 3.83 23.06 17.46
N TRP A 414 5.01 22.66 16.96
CA TRP A 414 5.15 21.80 15.79
C TRP A 414 4.46 20.45 15.97
N GLY A 415 3.73 20.01 14.95
CA GLY A 415 3.14 18.67 14.93
C GLY A 415 4.15 17.52 14.86
N ARG A 416 5.41 17.73 14.47
CA ARG A 416 6.47 16.70 14.46
C ARG A 416 7.40 16.75 15.69
N THR A 417 7.00 17.46 16.77
CA THR A 417 7.81 17.59 18.00
C THR A 417 8.22 16.24 18.60
N TYR A 418 7.37 15.20 18.49
CA TYR A 418 7.66 13.88 19.03
C TYR A 418 8.73 13.10 18.26
N GLU A 419 8.93 13.42 16.98
CA GLU A 419 9.96 12.82 16.12
C GLU A 419 11.36 13.36 16.47
N SER A 420 11.45 14.48 17.18
CA SER A 420 12.71 15.04 17.67
C SER A 420 13.10 14.45 19.02
N PHE A 421 14.37 14.08 19.16
CA PHE A 421 14.91 13.69 20.47
C PHE A 421 14.93 14.85 21.48
N SER A 422 15.14 16.12 21.07
CA SER A 422 15.35 17.22 22.01
C SER A 422 15.39 18.62 21.38
N GLU A 423 15.16 19.65 22.22
CA GLU A 423 15.55 21.05 21.93
C GLU A 423 17.07 21.29 21.95
N ASN A 424 17.85 20.31 22.43
CA ASN A 424 19.29 20.41 22.64
C ASN A 424 20.09 19.67 21.56
N THR A 425 20.91 20.41 20.81
CA THR A 425 21.75 19.88 19.72
C THR A 425 22.71 18.77 20.15
N GLU A 426 23.35 18.85 21.33
CA GLU A 426 24.30 17.81 21.78
C GLU A 426 23.58 16.47 22.03
N LEU A 427 22.37 16.51 22.61
CA LEU A 427 21.55 15.33 22.87
C LEU A 427 20.99 14.73 21.57
N VAL A 428 20.45 15.55 20.66
CA VAL A 428 20.02 15.07 19.33
C VAL A 428 21.19 14.44 18.58
N THR A 429 22.36 15.08 18.59
CA THR A 429 23.57 14.57 17.93
C THR A 429 23.98 13.20 18.47
N ALA A 430 23.98 13.01 19.80
CA ALA A 430 24.36 11.74 20.41
C ALA A 430 23.38 10.60 20.07
N LEU A 431 22.07 10.85 20.15
CA LEU A 431 21.06 9.81 19.98
C LEU A 431 20.78 9.47 18.51
N SER A 432 20.77 10.47 17.60
CA SER A 432 20.65 10.19 16.17
C SER A 432 21.86 9.42 15.63
N THR A 433 23.08 9.77 16.06
CA THR A 433 24.30 9.01 15.73
C THR A 433 24.21 7.56 16.23
N ALA A 434 23.64 7.33 17.41
CA ALA A 434 23.45 5.99 17.95
C ALA A 434 22.41 5.18 17.18
N CYS A 435 21.31 5.79 16.73
CA CYS A 435 20.33 5.12 15.88
C CYS A 435 20.91 4.75 14.50
N VAL A 436 21.71 5.64 13.86
CA VAL A 436 22.43 5.31 12.62
C VAL A 436 23.34 4.09 12.80
N GLN A 437 24.02 3.96 13.94
CA GLN A 437 24.82 2.78 14.28
C GLN A 437 23.99 1.54 14.67
N GLY A 438 22.71 1.71 15.02
CA GLY A 438 21.76 0.62 15.25
C GLY A 438 21.26 0.07 13.92
N LEU A 439 20.81 0.96 13.03
CA LEU A 439 20.31 0.63 11.69
C LEU A 439 21.41 0.05 10.79
N GLN A 440 22.54 0.73 10.64
CA GLN A 440 23.59 0.35 9.68
C GLN A 440 24.65 -0.61 10.25
N GLY A 441 24.53 -1.01 11.53
CA GLY A 441 25.46 -1.90 12.21
C GLY A 441 26.93 -1.42 12.22
N GLU A 442 27.86 -2.39 12.20
CA GLU A 442 29.31 -2.12 12.07
C GLU A 442 29.74 -1.92 10.60
N ALA A 443 28.88 -2.29 9.64
CA ALA A 443 29.04 -2.09 8.20
C ALA A 443 27.69 -2.29 7.51
N LEU A 444 27.37 -1.46 6.52
CA LEU A 444 26.04 -1.41 5.90
C LEU A 444 25.60 -2.72 5.19
N ASN A 445 26.53 -3.61 4.83
CA ASN A 445 26.26 -4.94 4.29
C ASN A 445 26.41 -6.09 5.32
N ALA A 446 26.49 -5.78 6.62
CA ALA A 446 26.49 -6.80 7.66
C ALA A 446 25.06 -7.34 7.90
N PRO A 447 24.87 -8.65 8.15
CA PRO A 447 23.55 -9.22 8.41
C PRO A 447 22.83 -8.51 9.56
N GLY A 448 21.56 -8.14 9.33
CA GLY A 448 20.77 -7.35 10.28
C GLY A 448 20.92 -5.83 10.15
N SER A 449 21.50 -5.32 9.05
CA SER A 449 21.69 -3.88 8.82
C SER A 449 20.80 -3.35 7.68
N VAL A 450 20.25 -2.15 7.86
CA VAL A 450 19.47 -1.40 6.87
C VAL A 450 20.08 0.00 6.65
N LEU A 451 19.78 0.62 5.50
CA LEU A 451 20.19 1.99 5.19
C LEU A 451 19.41 2.99 6.04
N ALA A 452 20.14 3.85 6.77
CA ALA A 452 19.55 4.97 7.53
C ALA A 452 19.43 6.23 6.66
N SER A 453 18.34 6.98 6.85
CA SER A 453 18.06 8.27 6.21
C SER A 453 18.03 9.38 7.23
N ILE A 454 19.09 10.17 7.31
CA ILE A 454 19.14 11.26 8.28
C ILE A 454 18.31 12.46 7.79
N LYS A 455 17.24 12.81 8.51
CA LYS A 455 16.18 13.71 8.01
C LYS A 455 15.69 14.77 9.01
N HIS A 456 15.17 15.92 8.58
CA HIS A 456 15.04 16.38 7.20
C HIS A 456 15.99 17.57 6.98
N PHE A 457 16.91 17.43 6.01
CA PHE A 457 18.02 18.36 5.78
C PHE A 457 17.50 19.70 5.21
N VAL A 458 17.67 20.84 5.89
CA VAL A 458 18.15 21.02 7.26
C VAL A 458 17.41 22.16 7.96
N GLY A 459 17.12 22.01 9.26
CA GLY A 459 16.50 23.07 10.06
C GLY A 459 14.96 23.02 10.08
N ASP A 460 14.37 21.87 9.76
CA ASP A 460 12.95 21.55 9.95
C ASP A 460 12.43 21.94 11.35
N GLY A 461 13.11 21.55 12.42
CA GLY A 461 12.75 21.91 13.80
C GLY A 461 12.94 23.40 14.18
N GLY A 462 13.35 24.25 13.24
CA GLY A 462 13.63 25.68 13.43
C GLY A 462 12.63 26.64 12.78
N THR A 463 11.53 26.15 12.21
CA THR A 463 10.57 26.99 11.47
C THR A 463 9.75 27.91 12.37
N ALA A 464 9.34 29.06 11.83
CA ALA A 464 8.59 30.07 12.58
C ALA A 464 7.07 29.84 12.54
N TRP A 465 6.39 30.10 13.66
CA TRP A 465 4.93 30.03 13.74
C TRP A 465 4.24 31.06 12.82
N GLY A 466 3.33 30.57 11.96
CA GLY A 466 2.64 31.36 10.93
C GLY A 466 3.45 31.57 9.65
N SER A 467 4.47 30.74 9.40
CA SER A 467 5.33 30.84 8.21
C SER A 467 5.14 29.70 7.18
N SER A 468 4.25 28.73 7.46
CA SER A 468 3.96 27.67 6.49
C SER A 468 3.35 28.22 5.19
N THR A 469 3.72 27.58 4.08
CA THR A 469 3.14 27.81 2.76
C THR A 469 2.08 26.77 2.38
N THR A 470 1.90 25.75 3.23
CA THR A 470 0.99 24.62 3.01
C THR A 470 -0.33 24.91 3.71
N GLU A 471 -1.47 24.67 3.05
CA GLU A 471 -2.77 25.10 3.59
C GLU A 471 -3.12 24.38 4.90
N ALA A 472 -3.79 25.10 5.79
CA ALA A 472 -4.11 24.73 7.18
C ALA A 472 -2.92 24.50 8.16
N TYR A 473 -1.68 24.39 7.67
CA TYR A 473 -0.49 24.27 8.53
C TYR A 473 -0.01 25.64 9.02
N MET A 474 0.74 25.69 10.12
CA MET A 474 1.16 26.95 10.76
C MET A 474 2.67 27.09 10.86
N LEU A 475 3.36 26.03 11.25
CA LEU A 475 4.78 25.99 11.52
C LEU A 475 5.46 24.86 10.73
N ASP A 476 4.77 23.73 10.55
CA ASP A 476 5.25 22.65 9.70
C ASP A 476 5.45 23.10 8.24
N GLN A 477 6.48 22.57 7.57
CA GLN A 477 6.91 22.94 6.21
C GLN A 477 7.24 24.44 6.00
N GLY A 478 7.35 25.22 7.08
CA GLY A 478 7.53 26.67 7.07
C GLY A 478 8.94 27.20 6.83
N VAL A 479 9.19 28.43 7.29
CA VAL A 479 10.46 29.16 7.11
C VAL A 479 11.26 29.20 8.40
N THR A 480 12.48 28.69 8.33
CA THR A 480 13.53 28.76 9.36
C THR A 480 14.33 30.04 9.12
N ASP A 481 13.98 31.12 9.82
CA ASP A 481 14.52 32.47 9.63
C ASP A 481 15.63 32.78 10.67
N VAL A 482 16.78 32.14 10.50
CA VAL A 482 17.98 32.30 11.35
C VAL A 482 19.22 32.60 10.50
N ASP A 483 20.26 33.20 11.10
CA ASP A 483 21.54 33.37 10.40
C ASP A 483 22.29 32.03 10.22
N GLU A 484 23.27 32.01 9.31
CA GLU A 484 24.00 30.79 8.97
C GLU A 484 24.85 30.26 10.13
N GLU A 485 25.31 31.12 11.03
CA GLU A 485 26.04 30.72 12.25
C GLU A 485 25.12 29.91 13.16
N THR A 486 23.88 30.36 13.34
CA THR A 486 22.83 29.66 14.10
C THR A 486 22.36 28.38 13.39
N LEU A 487 22.12 28.42 12.06
CA LEU A 487 21.73 27.24 11.29
C LEU A 487 22.78 26.12 11.42
N ARG A 488 24.06 26.48 11.30
CA ARG A 488 25.18 25.55 11.40
C ARG A 488 25.37 25.03 12.83
N ALA A 489 25.33 25.90 13.83
CA ALA A 489 25.54 25.53 15.22
C ALA A 489 24.40 24.67 15.81
N THR A 490 23.15 24.98 15.46
CA THR A 490 21.97 24.30 16.04
C THR A 490 21.51 23.11 15.22
N HIS A 491 21.33 23.28 13.90
CA HIS A 491 20.59 22.31 13.06
C HIS A 491 21.46 21.48 12.13
N LEU A 492 22.63 21.98 11.70
CA LEU A 492 23.57 21.20 10.86
C LEU A 492 24.49 20.29 11.68
N ALA A 493 24.81 20.65 12.92
CA ALA A 493 25.77 19.91 13.75
C ALA A 493 25.44 18.41 13.95
N PRO A 494 24.17 17.96 14.07
CA PRO A 494 23.85 16.53 14.10
C PRO A 494 24.22 15.80 12.79
N TYR A 495 24.10 16.46 11.63
CA TYR A 495 24.40 15.86 10.33
C TYR A 495 25.89 15.57 10.16
N LEU A 496 26.77 16.46 10.65
CA LEU A 496 28.22 16.20 10.63
C LEU A 496 28.56 14.88 11.35
N SER A 497 28.05 14.70 12.57
CA SER A 497 28.33 13.48 13.35
C SER A 497 27.72 12.22 12.76
N ALA A 498 26.55 12.32 12.11
CA ALA A 498 25.93 11.18 11.46
C ALA A 498 26.60 10.80 10.13
N VAL A 499 27.12 11.77 9.37
CA VAL A 499 27.96 11.52 8.19
C VAL A 499 29.32 10.93 8.61
N ASP A 500 29.96 11.44 9.67
CA ASP A 500 31.16 10.84 10.28
C ASP A 500 30.92 9.41 10.79
N ALA A 501 29.68 9.08 11.18
CA ALA A 501 29.24 7.74 11.56
C ALA A 501 28.82 6.85 10.35
N GLY A 502 28.98 7.34 9.12
CA GLY A 502 28.79 6.57 7.89
C GLY A 502 27.36 6.52 7.34
N ALA A 503 26.48 7.45 7.71
CA ALA A 503 25.17 7.58 7.08
C ALA A 503 25.29 7.75 5.55
N GLN A 504 24.51 6.98 4.79
CA GLN A 504 24.60 6.93 3.32
C GLN A 504 23.35 7.43 2.57
N ASN A 505 22.27 7.79 3.27
CA ASN A 505 21.17 8.58 2.73
C ASN A 505 20.92 9.85 3.56
N VAL A 506 20.54 10.93 2.88
CA VAL A 506 20.04 12.17 3.48
C VAL A 506 18.73 12.55 2.79
N MET A 507 17.67 12.77 3.56
CA MET A 507 16.39 13.26 3.03
C MET A 507 16.26 14.77 3.24
N VAL A 508 15.87 15.52 2.21
CA VAL A 508 15.78 16.99 2.21
C VAL A 508 14.40 17.46 2.67
N SER A 509 14.36 18.44 3.57
CA SER A 509 13.16 18.97 4.23
C SER A 509 12.22 19.76 3.32
N PHE A 510 10.91 19.70 3.59
CA PHE A 510 9.94 20.67 3.05
C PHE A 510 10.18 22.13 3.47
N SER A 511 10.96 22.39 4.53
CA SER A 511 11.17 23.73 5.08
C SER A 511 11.96 24.66 4.14
N SER A 512 12.00 25.95 4.48
CA SER A 512 12.74 26.97 3.73
C SER A 512 13.71 27.72 4.64
N TRP A 513 14.94 27.98 4.18
CA TRP A 513 15.86 28.92 4.85
C TRP A 513 15.92 30.24 4.07
N GLY A 514 15.77 31.36 4.77
CA GLY A 514 15.70 32.69 4.15
C GLY A 514 14.58 32.87 3.11
N GLY A 515 13.54 32.03 3.16
CA GLY A 515 12.44 32.00 2.18
C GLY A 515 12.69 31.17 0.91
N MET A 516 13.79 30.42 0.80
CA MET A 516 14.05 29.46 -0.28
C MET A 516 13.92 28.02 0.24
N LYS A 517 13.02 27.25 -0.38
CA LYS A 517 12.76 25.82 -0.10
C LYS A 517 14.04 25.00 -0.14
N MET A 518 14.23 24.09 0.82
CA MET A 518 15.45 23.28 0.95
C MET A 518 15.76 22.45 -0.28
N HIS A 519 14.75 21.89 -0.96
CA HIS A 519 14.91 21.18 -2.24
C HIS A 519 15.53 22.02 -3.37
N ALA A 520 15.59 23.35 -3.25
CA ALA A 520 16.26 24.26 -4.18
C ALA A 520 17.61 24.83 -3.66
N GLN A 521 18.03 24.51 -2.43
CA GLN A 521 19.22 25.08 -1.79
C GLN A 521 20.52 24.43 -2.32
N GLN A 522 20.95 24.83 -3.52
CA GLN A 522 22.20 24.34 -4.13
C GLN A 522 23.42 24.51 -3.21
N TYR A 523 23.48 25.63 -2.48
CA TYR A 523 24.52 25.90 -1.50
C TYR A 523 24.54 24.83 -0.39
N LEU A 524 23.40 24.53 0.24
CA LEU A 524 23.34 23.60 1.36
C LEU A 524 23.49 22.13 0.90
N ILE A 525 22.86 21.73 -0.21
CA ILE A 525 22.90 20.34 -0.71
C ILE A 525 24.25 20.03 -1.38
N THR A 526 24.75 20.89 -2.27
CA THR A 526 25.96 20.60 -3.05
C THR A 526 27.23 21.15 -2.41
N GLU A 527 27.25 22.42 -2.00
CA GLU A 527 28.49 23.03 -1.47
C GLU A 527 28.76 22.62 0.00
N VAL A 528 27.74 22.60 0.85
CA VAL A 528 27.89 22.22 2.27
C VAL A 528 27.83 20.72 2.48
N LEU A 529 26.72 20.04 2.20
CA LEU A 529 26.57 18.60 2.49
C LEU A 529 27.53 17.72 1.67
N LYS A 530 27.48 17.81 0.34
CA LYS A 530 28.36 17.00 -0.53
C LYS A 530 29.80 17.51 -0.60
N GLY A 531 30.04 18.81 -0.36
CA GLY A 531 31.35 19.44 -0.46
C GLY A 531 32.10 19.58 0.87
N GLU A 532 31.57 20.37 1.80
CA GLU A 532 32.19 20.68 3.10
C GLU A 532 32.16 19.50 4.08
N LEU A 533 31.01 18.82 4.21
CA LEU A 533 30.82 17.66 5.07
C LEU A 533 31.26 16.34 4.40
N GLY A 534 31.58 16.37 3.10
CA GLY A 534 32.12 15.21 2.37
C GLY A 534 31.15 14.04 2.19
N PHE A 535 29.83 14.28 2.21
CA PHE A 535 28.83 13.22 2.07
C PHE A 535 28.95 12.49 0.71
N GLU A 536 29.35 11.21 0.73
CA GLU A 536 29.53 10.36 -0.46
C GLU A 536 28.25 9.57 -0.86
N GLY A 537 27.24 9.53 0.02
CA GLY A 537 25.95 8.86 -0.22
C GLY A 537 25.02 9.60 -1.19
N PHE A 538 23.75 9.21 -1.23
CA PHE A 538 22.73 9.85 -2.09
C PHE A 538 21.72 10.70 -1.31
N VAL A 539 21.28 11.79 -1.92
CA VAL A 539 20.31 12.74 -1.39
C VAL A 539 18.93 12.46 -2.01
N VAL A 540 17.92 12.25 -1.16
CA VAL A 540 16.52 12.03 -1.56
C VAL A 540 15.64 13.23 -1.18
N SER A 541 14.57 13.47 -1.94
CA SER A 541 13.55 14.45 -1.55
C SER A 541 12.57 13.87 -0.53
N ASP A 542 12.01 14.73 0.33
CA ASP A 542 10.68 14.49 0.92
C ASP A 542 9.59 14.23 -0.13
N TRP A 543 8.46 13.68 0.32
CA TRP A 543 7.27 13.32 -0.48
C TRP A 543 6.72 14.51 -1.28
N ALA A 544 6.86 14.50 -2.61
CA ALA A 544 6.49 15.64 -3.47
C ALA A 544 7.12 16.99 -3.03
N GLY A 545 8.23 16.97 -2.31
CA GLY A 545 8.88 18.19 -1.80
C GLY A 545 9.54 19.02 -2.92
N VAL A 546 9.85 18.39 -4.05
CA VAL A 546 10.31 19.08 -5.28
C VAL A 546 9.20 19.98 -5.85
N ASP A 547 7.97 19.50 -5.89
CA ASP A 547 6.78 20.19 -6.42
C ASP A 547 6.56 21.55 -5.74
N GLN A 548 6.91 21.65 -4.45
CA GLN A 548 6.80 22.87 -3.64
C GLN A 548 7.79 23.99 -4.02
N ILE A 549 8.79 23.74 -4.87
CA ILE A 549 9.74 24.77 -5.33
C ILE A 549 9.03 25.81 -6.21
N ALA A 550 8.25 25.34 -7.19
CA ALA A 550 7.43 26.15 -8.08
C ALA A 550 6.12 25.40 -8.42
N PRO A 551 5.08 25.46 -7.57
CA PRO A 551 3.84 24.70 -7.75
C PRO A 551 3.03 25.00 -9.02
N GLN A 552 3.44 26.00 -9.80
CA GLN A 552 2.83 26.41 -11.06
C GLN A 552 3.70 26.06 -12.29
N ASP A 553 4.89 25.47 -12.08
CA ASP A 553 5.82 25.04 -13.12
C ASP A 553 6.64 23.83 -12.61
N TYR A 554 6.06 22.64 -12.74
CA TYR A 554 6.68 21.38 -12.32
C TYR A 554 8.02 21.11 -13.05
N TYR A 555 8.16 21.56 -14.31
CA TYR A 555 9.41 21.42 -15.05
C TYR A 555 10.52 22.27 -14.43
N ALA A 556 10.23 23.53 -14.07
CA ALA A 556 11.17 24.37 -13.34
C ALA A 556 11.51 23.79 -11.95
N SER A 557 10.55 23.20 -11.24
CA SER A 557 10.79 22.50 -9.97
C SER A 557 11.79 21.34 -10.12
N VAL A 558 11.58 20.43 -11.09
CA VAL A 558 12.47 19.29 -11.38
C VAL A 558 13.87 19.74 -11.82
N VAL A 559 13.95 20.73 -12.72
CA VAL A 559 15.23 21.32 -13.17
C VAL A 559 15.98 21.97 -11.99
N THR A 560 15.27 22.63 -11.09
CA THR A 560 15.88 23.31 -9.94
C THR A 560 16.41 22.31 -8.91
N SER A 561 15.64 21.30 -8.53
CA SER A 561 16.05 20.34 -7.48
C SER A 561 17.22 19.45 -7.91
N ILE A 562 17.19 18.94 -9.14
CA ILE A 562 18.28 18.09 -9.65
C ILE A 562 19.57 18.91 -9.78
N ASN A 563 19.51 20.15 -10.28
CA ASN A 563 20.69 21.03 -10.34
C ASN A 563 21.15 21.54 -8.96
N ALA A 564 20.26 21.65 -7.96
CA ALA A 564 20.63 21.94 -6.58
C ALA A 564 21.43 20.79 -5.94
N GLY A 565 21.31 19.58 -6.47
CA GLY A 565 22.13 18.42 -6.09
C GLY A 565 21.33 17.20 -5.63
N MET A 566 20.01 17.17 -5.85
CA MET A 566 19.18 15.98 -5.60
C MET A 566 19.70 14.78 -6.41
N ASP A 567 19.66 13.58 -5.81
CA ASP A 567 20.07 12.34 -6.49
C ASP A 567 18.87 11.44 -6.80
N MET A 568 17.92 11.33 -5.87
CA MET A 568 16.67 10.57 -6.03
C MET A 568 15.48 11.46 -5.68
N VAL A 569 14.39 11.38 -6.45
CA VAL A 569 13.16 12.15 -6.18
C VAL A 569 12.04 11.20 -5.79
N MET A 570 11.47 11.45 -4.62
CA MET A 570 10.26 10.81 -4.10
C MET A 570 9.04 11.43 -4.79
N VAL A 571 8.59 10.77 -5.86
CA VAL A 571 7.43 11.17 -6.65
C VAL A 571 6.30 10.22 -6.29
N PRO A 572 5.37 10.60 -5.38
CA PRO A 572 4.34 9.68 -4.92
C PRO A 572 3.47 9.21 -6.08
N TYR A 573 2.80 10.15 -6.78
CA TYR A 573 1.75 9.82 -7.74
C TYR A 573 2.25 9.75 -9.20
N ASN A 574 2.72 10.87 -9.76
CA ASN A 574 2.94 11.01 -11.21
C ASN A 574 4.40 10.81 -11.64
N TYR A 575 4.93 9.61 -11.40
CA TYR A 575 6.30 9.23 -11.80
C TYR A 575 6.57 9.34 -13.32
N PRO A 576 5.62 9.11 -14.26
CA PRO A 576 5.90 9.30 -15.68
C PRO A 576 6.18 10.78 -16.03
N LEU A 577 5.46 11.72 -15.42
CA LEU A 577 5.68 13.16 -15.61
C LEU A 577 7.06 13.59 -15.10
N PHE A 578 7.53 13.04 -13.98
CA PHE A 578 8.90 13.25 -13.50
C PHE A 578 9.92 12.73 -14.51
N ILE A 579 9.80 11.46 -14.90
CA ILE A 579 10.73 10.80 -15.81
C ILE A 579 10.83 11.57 -17.13
N ASP A 580 9.70 11.99 -17.72
CA ASP A 580 9.69 12.74 -18.97
C ASP A 580 10.15 14.20 -18.81
N ALA A 581 9.94 14.84 -17.66
CA ALA A 581 10.53 16.15 -17.34
C ALA A 581 12.06 16.08 -17.28
N VAL A 582 12.64 15.04 -16.65
CA VAL A 582 14.10 14.83 -16.61
C VAL A 582 14.65 14.48 -17.99
N LYS A 583 14.01 13.53 -18.72
CA LYS A 583 14.40 13.20 -20.11
C LYS A 583 14.43 14.45 -20.98
N ARG A 584 13.40 15.29 -20.88
CA ARG A 584 13.34 16.56 -21.61
C ARG A 584 14.46 17.51 -21.19
N ALA A 585 14.65 17.74 -19.89
CA ALA A 585 15.65 18.68 -19.39
C ALA A 585 17.09 18.31 -19.76
N VAL A 586 17.41 17.02 -19.85
CA VAL A 586 18.72 16.55 -20.34
C VAL A 586 18.86 16.75 -21.85
N ASN A 587 17.79 16.59 -22.64
CA ASN A 587 17.79 16.83 -24.09
C ASN A 587 17.81 18.34 -24.47
N ASP A 588 17.06 19.18 -23.74
CA ASP A 588 17.04 20.64 -23.91
C ASP A 588 18.34 21.29 -23.36
N GLY A 589 19.07 20.60 -22.47
CA GLY A 589 20.34 21.04 -21.88
C GLY A 589 20.20 21.82 -20.57
N ASP A 590 19.01 21.84 -19.97
CA ASP A 590 18.71 22.47 -18.67
C ASP A 590 19.25 21.65 -17.47
N ILE A 591 19.44 20.33 -17.62
CA ILE A 591 20.20 19.48 -16.70
C ILE A 591 21.39 18.86 -17.47
N PRO A 592 22.66 19.07 -17.05
CA PRO A 592 23.80 18.46 -17.71
C PRO A 592 23.88 16.95 -17.39
N THR A 593 24.34 16.13 -18.35
CA THR A 593 24.46 14.68 -18.16
C THR A 593 25.36 14.30 -16.98
N GLU A 594 26.37 15.12 -16.68
CA GLU A 594 27.26 14.94 -15.53
C GLU A 594 26.53 15.05 -14.16
N ARG A 595 25.38 15.74 -14.10
CA ARG A 595 24.53 15.82 -12.89
C ARG A 595 23.72 14.53 -12.69
N ILE A 596 23.22 13.94 -13.78
CA ILE A 596 22.60 12.61 -13.79
C ILE A 596 23.62 11.53 -13.42
N ASP A 597 24.85 11.63 -13.91
CA ASP A 597 25.92 10.68 -13.58
C ASP A 597 26.36 10.77 -12.11
N ASP A 598 26.48 11.95 -11.48
CA ASP A 598 26.72 12.03 -10.01
C ASP A 598 25.59 11.39 -9.22
N ALA A 599 24.33 11.67 -9.58
CA ALA A 599 23.16 11.10 -8.93
C ALA A 599 23.15 9.57 -8.97
N VAL A 600 23.24 9.00 -10.17
CA VAL A 600 23.22 7.54 -10.35
C VAL A 600 24.47 6.89 -9.77
N LYS A 601 25.66 7.54 -9.82
CA LYS A 601 26.86 7.04 -9.13
C LYS A 601 26.60 6.86 -7.64
N ARG A 602 25.98 7.84 -6.98
CA ARG A 602 25.67 7.81 -5.54
C ARG A 602 24.66 6.73 -5.18
N ILE A 603 23.54 6.67 -5.89
CA ILE A 603 22.49 5.66 -5.69
C ILE A 603 23.07 4.24 -5.83
N LEU A 604 23.80 3.97 -6.92
CA LEU A 604 24.42 2.66 -7.13
C LEU A 604 25.51 2.35 -6.11
N THR A 605 26.33 3.34 -5.70
CA THR A 605 27.35 3.16 -4.66
C THR A 605 26.73 2.64 -3.36
N VAL A 606 25.60 3.21 -2.94
CA VAL A 606 24.91 2.76 -1.71
C VAL A 606 24.28 1.37 -1.90
N LYS A 607 23.62 1.10 -3.04
CA LYS A 607 23.06 -0.24 -3.35
C LYS A 607 24.12 -1.35 -3.35
N PHE A 608 25.35 -1.08 -3.79
CA PHE A 608 26.47 -2.02 -3.65
C PHE A 608 27.02 -2.08 -2.22
N ASN A 609 27.16 -0.94 -1.53
CA ASN A 609 27.70 -0.88 -0.16
C ASN A 609 26.81 -1.54 0.90
N MET A 610 25.50 -1.64 0.64
CA MET A 610 24.54 -2.41 1.46
C MET A 610 24.40 -3.89 1.03
N GLY A 611 25.10 -4.31 -0.03
CA GLY A 611 25.05 -5.69 -0.52
C GLY A 611 23.75 -6.08 -1.24
N LEU A 612 22.93 -5.10 -1.68
CA LEU A 612 21.61 -5.35 -2.29
C LEU A 612 21.69 -6.14 -3.60
N PHE A 613 22.82 -6.09 -4.32
CA PHE A 613 23.07 -6.93 -5.50
C PHE A 613 23.38 -8.41 -5.17
N GLU A 614 23.75 -8.70 -3.92
CA GLU A 614 24.05 -10.05 -3.42
C GLU A 614 22.88 -10.62 -2.61
N HIS A 615 22.14 -9.76 -1.91
CA HIS A 615 21.01 -10.09 -1.04
C HIS A 615 19.83 -9.14 -1.32
N PRO A 616 19.12 -9.31 -2.45
CA PRO A 616 18.05 -8.40 -2.86
C PRO A 616 16.69 -8.68 -2.19
N TYR A 617 16.50 -9.87 -1.59
CA TYR A 617 15.22 -10.39 -1.09
C TYR A 617 15.11 -10.38 0.44
N SER A 618 13.93 -10.70 0.97
CA SER A 618 13.64 -10.91 2.39
C SER A 618 14.43 -12.05 3.05
N ASP A 619 14.62 -11.97 4.37
CA ASP A 619 15.12 -13.11 5.17
C ASP A 619 13.97 -13.76 5.96
N ALA A 620 13.42 -14.84 5.39
CA ALA A 620 12.37 -15.64 6.00
C ALA A 620 12.75 -16.25 7.37
N ALA A 621 14.04 -16.32 7.74
CA ALA A 621 14.47 -16.75 9.08
C ALA A 621 14.30 -15.66 10.17
N LEU A 622 13.97 -14.42 9.78
CA LEU A 622 13.67 -13.32 10.70
C LEU A 622 12.15 -13.12 10.91
N LEU A 623 11.27 -13.74 10.11
CA LEU A 623 9.81 -13.57 10.21
C LEU A 623 9.25 -13.92 11.60
N GLU A 624 9.77 -14.96 12.27
CA GLU A 624 9.36 -15.32 13.65
C GLU A 624 9.88 -14.34 14.73
N GLN A 625 10.76 -13.40 14.38
CA GLN A 625 11.32 -12.40 15.31
C GLN A 625 10.52 -11.10 15.34
N VAL A 626 9.73 -10.82 14.30
CA VAL A 626 8.84 -9.65 14.22
C VAL A 626 7.85 -9.66 15.38
N GLY A 627 7.87 -8.61 16.22
CA GLY A 627 6.97 -8.52 17.37
C GLY A 627 7.27 -9.53 18.49
N SER A 628 8.45 -10.16 18.49
CA SER A 628 8.81 -11.21 19.46
C SER A 628 8.75 -10.74 20.91
N ALA A 629 8.56 -11.69 21.84
CA ALA A 629 8.55 -11.39 23.27
C ALA A 629 9.88 -10.79 23.74
N GLU A 630 10.99 -11.17 23.11
CA GLU A 630 12.33 -10.63 23.29
C GLU A 630 12.41 -9.16 22.86
N HIS A 631 11.93 -8.80 21.66
CA HIS A 631 11.91 -7.41 21.20
C HIS A 631 10.97 -6.53 22.05
N ARG A 632 9.77 -7.03 22.35
CA ARG A 632 8.80 -6.36 23.24
C ARG A 632 9.32 -6.18 24.66
N ALA A 633 10.16 -7.09 25.17
CA ALA A 633 10.83 -6.89 26.46
C ALA A 633 11.79 -5.68 26.44
N VAL A 634 12.49 -5.43 25.32
CA VAL A 634 13.34 -4.23 25.14
C VAL A 634 12.49 -2.97 24.98
N ALA A 635 11.40 -3.00 24.22
CA ALA A 635 10.47 -1.87 24.13
C ALA A 635 9.85 -1.53 25.50
N ARG A 636 9.43 -2.51 26.29
CA ARG A 636 8.96 -2.34 27.68
C ARG A 636 10.04 -1.75 28.60
N GLU A 637 11.30 -2.14 28.42
CA GLU A 637 12.46 -1.55 29.12
C GLU A 637 12.65 -0.08 28.72
N ALA A 638 12.53 0.25 27.42
CA ALA A 638 12.59 1.63 26.94
C ALA A 638 11.48 2.49 27.57
N VAL A 639 10.23 2.05 27.51
CA VAL A 639 9.06 2.73 28.11
C VAL A 639 9.27 3.07 29.59
N ALA A 640 9.92 2.20 30.35
CA ALA A 640 10.20 2.45 31.76
C ALA A 640 11.29 3.52 31.98
N GLN A 641 12.21 3.71 31.03
CA GLN A 641 13.30 4.69 31.10
C GLN A 641 12.92 6.06 30.52
N THR A 642 12.05 6.11 29.50
CA THR A 642 11.62 7.37 28.86
C THR A 642 10.77 8.26 29.78
N GLN A 643 10.04 7.65 30.73
CA GLN A 643 9.11 8.37 31.61
C GLN A 643 9.78 9.39 32.52
N VAL A 644 9.21 10.60 32.56
CA VAL A 644 9.68 11.69 33.42
C VAL A 644 8.70 11.94 34.56
N LEU A 645 9.15 11.70 35.80
CA LEU A 645 8.41 12.03 37.00
C LEU A 645 8.59 13.52 37.34
N LEU A 646 7.63 14.35 36.95
CA LEU A 646 7.68 15.81 37.13
C LEU A 646 7.23 16.25 38.54
N LYS A 647 6.32 15.49 39.15
CA LYS A 647 5.78 15.79 40.49
C LYS A 647 5.56 14.51 41.29
N ASN A 648 5.91 14.51 42.58
CA ASN A 648 5.61 13.44 43.53
C ASN A 648 5.45 13.98 44.97
N GLU A 649 4.30 14.61 45.24
CA GLU A 649 3.93 15.04 46.59
C GLU A 649 3.42 13.87 47.45
N ARG A 650 3.50 14.04 48.78
CA ARG A 650 2.95 13.10 49.78
C ARG A 650 3.47 11.65 49.66
N ASN A 651 4.62 11.45 49.01
CA ASN A 651 5.17 10.16 48.59
C ASN A 651 4.07 9.31 47.91
N THR A 652 3.59 9.78 46.76
CA THR A 652 2.46 9.19 46.04
C THR A 652 2.89 8.07 45.10
N LEU A 653 4.08 8.20 44.49
CA LEU A 653 4.73 7.12 43.73
C LEU A 653 6.02 6.65 44.46
N PRO A 654 6.38 5.36 44.37
CA PRO A 654 5.62 4.27 43.75
C PRO A 654 4.35 3.91 44.54
N ILE A 655 3.36 3.35 43.84
CA ILE A 655 2.11 2.81 44.40
C ILE A 655 2.39 1.44 45.01
N ASP A 656 1.75 1.10 46.13
CA ASP A 656 1.76 -0.28 46.66
C ASP A 656 0.86 -1.18 45.80
N PRO A 657 1.38 -2.25 45.16
CA PRO A 657 0.58 -3.23 44.43
C PRO A 657 -0.54 -3.88 45.24
N SER A 658 -0.52 -3.74 46.57
CA SER A 658 -1.47 -4.31 47.52
C SER A 658 -2.64 -3.38 47.88
N GLU A 659 -2.74 -2.19 47.29
CA GLU A 659 -3.85 -1.26 47.53
C GLU A 659 -5.20 -1.95 47.24
N PRO A 660 -6.21 -1.93 48.14
CA PRO A 660 -7.41 -2.75 47.95
C PRO A 660 -8.30 -2.36 46.75
N LEU A 661 -8.28 -1.09 46.36
CA LEU A 661 -9.04 -0.55 45.23
C LEU A 661 -8.30 0.64 44.63
N ILE A 662 -8.08 0.59 43.31
CA ILE A 662 -7.54 1.70 42.50
C ILE A 662 -8.60 2.06 41.44
N PHE A 663 -8.91 3.35 41.32
CA PHE A 663 -9.70 3.90 40.23
C PHE A 663 -8.78 4.42 39.11
N VAL A 664 -9.07 4.08 37.85
CA VAL A 664 -8.31 4.50 36.67
C VAL A 664 -9.23 5.25 35.70
N THR A 665 -8.80 6.39 35.14
CA THR A 665 -9.63 7.20 34.23
C THR A 665 -8.82 7.81 33.09
N GLY A 666 -9.49 8.50 32.16
CA GLY A 666 -8.91 9.13 30.97
C GLY A 666 -8.88 8.21 29.76
N ALA A 667 -8.94 8.79 28.56
CA ALA A 667 -9.14 8.07 27.30
C ALA A 667 -7.88 7.30 26.84
N ALA A 668 -6.70 7.71 27.30
CA ALA A 668 -5.43 7.06 27.01
C ALA A 668 -5.13 5.85 27.92
N ALA A 669 -6.01 5.51 28.87
CA ALA A 669 -5.79 4.40 29.79
C ALA A 669 -5.86 3.03 29.10
N ASP A 670 -6.90 2.77 28.30
CA ASP A 670 -7.12 1.49 27.60
C ASP A 670 -7.14 1.70 26.08
N ASN A 671 -6.04 2.28 25.56
CA ASN A 671 -5.96 2.75 24.17
C ASN A 671 -4.53 2.67 23.63
N ILE A 672 -4.14 1.51 23.09
CA ILE A 672 -2.80 1.24 22.53
C ILE A 672 -2.47 2.24 21.40
N GLY A 673 -3.46 2.64 20.60
CA GLY A 673 -3.32 3.66 19.57
C GLY A 673 -2.90 5.04 20.10
N MET A 674 -3.59 5.58 21.11
CA MET A 674 -3.23 6.87 21.71
C MET A 674 -1.83 6.88 22.36
N GLN A 675 -1.41 5.75 22.94
CA GLN A 675 -0.05 5.64 23.53
C GLN A 675 1.04 5.36 22.48
N ALA A 676 0.70 4.96 21.25
CA ALA A 676 1.65 4.87 20.15
C ALA A 676 1.78 6.21 19.38
N GLY A 677 0.66 6.90 19.15
CA GLY A 677 0.61 8.20 18.46
C GLY A 677 0.61 8.09 16.94
N GLY A 678 1.08 9.14 16.26
CA GLY A 678 1.24 9.16 14.80
C GLY A 678 2.34 8.24 14.29
N TRP A 679 2.37 7.99 12.98
CA TRP A 679 3.21 6.97 12.34
C TRP A 679 3.05 5.59 12.98
N THR A 680 1.83 5.09 13.15
CA THR A 680 1.57 3.74 13.70
C THR A 680 0.36 3.12 13.00
N ILE A 681 0.62 2.08 12.20
CA ILE A 681 -0.25 1.49 11.19
C ILE A 681 -0.63 2.49 10.09
N GLU A 682 -1.29 3.60 10.45
CA GLU A 682 -1.65 4.71 9.55
C GLU A 682 -0.72 5.93 9.76
N TRP A 683 -0.66 6.83 8.76
CA TRP A 683 0.11 8.09 8.82
C TRP A 683 -0.18 8.92 10.07
N GLN A 684 -1.45 9.29 10.29
CA GLN A 684 -1.88 10.04 11.47
C GLN A 684 -1.96 9.18 12.76
N GLY A 685 -1.72 7.87 12.64
CA GLY A 685 -1.89 6.90 13.73
C GLY A 685 -3.33 6.43 13.93
N VAL A 686 -3.51 5.41 14.78
CA VAL A 686 -4.82 4.79 15.05
C VAL A 686 -5.35 5.11 16.44
N VAL A 687 -6.67 5.08 16.62
CA VAL A 687 -7.33 5.17 17.93
C VAL A 687 -7.94 3.82 18.32
N GLY A 688 -7.77 3.44 19.59
CA GLY A 688 -8.24 2.18 20.19
C GLY A 688 -7.16 1.10 20.25
N ASN A 689 -7.53 -0.07 20.76
CA ASN A 689 -6.66 -1.24 20.85
C ASN A 689 -6.61 -1.99 19.50
N LYS A 690 -6.16 -1.31 18.43
CA LYS A 690 -6.15 -1.81 17.05
C LYS A 690 -4.88 -2.58 16.63
N LEU A 691 -3.85 -2.63 17.47
CA LEU A 691 -2.57 -3.29 17.20
C LEU A 691 -2.10 -4.14 18.40
N PRO A 692 -1.25 -5.18 18.20
CA PRO A 692 -0.81 -6.05 19.28
C PRO A 692 0.12 -5.34 20.27
N GLY A 693 -0.18 -5.45 21.56
CA GLY A 693 0.56 -4.78 22.64
C GLY A 693 -0.16 -4.90 23.98
N ALA A 694 0.13 -4.00 24.91
CA ALA A 694 -0.61 -3.84 26.16
C ALA A 694 -0.94 -2.37 26.40
N SER A 695 -2.20 -2.09 26.76
CA SER A 695 -2.57 -0.74 27.19
C SER A 695 -1.95 -0.42 28.56
N ILE A 696 -1.87 0.87 28.91
CA ILE A 696 -1.43 1.28 30.26
C ILE A 696 -2.34 0.66 31.34
N LEU A 697 -3.63 0.47 31.07
CA LEU A 697 -4.56 -0.21 31.97
C LEU A 697 -4.27 -1.71 32.10
N ASP A 698 -3.89 -2.40 31.02
CA ASP A 698 -3.43 -3.79 31.09
C ASP A 698 -2.12 -3.91 31.88
N GLY A 699 -1.22 -2.94 31.71
CA GLY A 699 -0.05 -2.77 32.57
C GLY A 699 -0.42 -2.64 34.05
N ILE A 700 -1.35 -1.74 34.39
CA ILE A 700 -1.82 -1.53 35.76
C ILE A 700 -2.47 -2.81 36.31
N ARG A 701 -3.29 -3.51 35.51
CA ARG A 701 -3.93 -4.79 35.88
C ARG A 701 -2.88 -5.90 36.14
N ALA A 702 -1.80 -5.94 35.37
CA ALA A 702 -0.71 -6.91 35.53
C ALA A 702 0.24 -6.57 36.71
N ALA A 703 0.38 -5.30 37.05
CA ALA A 703 1.30 -4.80 38.09
C ALA A 703 0.73 -4.85 39.51
N VAL A 704 -0.57 -5.08 39.70
CA VAL A 704 -1.19 -5.17 41.03
C VAL A 704 -1.25 -6.59 41.59
N SER A 705 -1.48 -6.70 42.90
CA SER A 705 -1.74 -7.98 43.57
C SER A 705 -3.05 -8.60 43.08
N SER A 706 -3.15 -9.94 43.06
CA SER A 706 -4.39 -10.65 42.68
C SER A 706 -5.56 -10.47 43.67
N SER A 707 -5.41 -9.63 44.69
CA SER A 707 -6.45 -9.20 45.64
C SER A 707 -6.84 -7.72 45.51
N THR A 708 -6.12 -6.96 44.69
CA THR A 708 -6.39 -5.57 44.37
C THR A 708 -7.48 -5.48 43.30
N ARG A 709 -8.46 -4.61 43.53
CA ARG A 709 -9.50 -4.31 42.56
C ARG A 709 -9.08 -3.09 41.72
N VAL A 710 -8.98 -3.23 40.40
CA VAL A 710 -8.72 -2.13 39.46
C VAL A 710 -10.01 -1.85 38.70
N GLU A 711 -10.49 -0.62 38.77
CA GLU A 711 -11.78 -0.22 38.19
C GLU A 711 -11.56 0.97 37.26
N TYR A 712 -12.04 0.85 36.03
CA TYR A 712 -11.81 1.80 34.95
C TYR A 712 -13.13 2.41 34.48
N ASP A 713 -13.12 3.72 34.28
CA ASP A 713 -14.14 4.49 33.59
C ASP A 713 -13.45 5.70 32.96
N ALA A 714 -13.48 5.83 31.63
CA ALA A 714 -12.77 6.88 30.90
C ALA A 714 -13.19 8.30 31.34
N SER A 715 -14.44 8.47 31.79
CA SER A 715 -15.02 9.75 32.25
C SER A 715 -14.92 9.98 33.77
N GLY A 716 -14.44 8.98 34.52
CA GLY A 716 -14.26 9.03 35.98
C GLY A 716 -15.52 8.71 36.79
N GLN A 717 -16.56 8.15 36.16
CA GLN A 717 -17.91 8.02 36.72
C GLN A 717 -18.12 6.75 37.58
N PHE A 718 -17.33 6.62 38.64
CA PHE A 718 -17.44 5.53 39.64
C PHE A 718 -18.67 5.66 40.56
N ALA A 719 -19.88 5.76 40.01
CA ALA A 719 -21.11 6.10 40.74
C ALA A 719 -21.52 5.04 41.79
N ASP A 720 -21.45 3.75 41.43
CA ASP A 720 -21.90 2.63 42.29
C ASP A 720 -21.00 2.38 43.51
N PHE A 721 -19.82 3.00 43.55
CA PHE A 721 -18.85 2.82 44.64
C PHE A 721 -19.20 3.73 45.82
N VAL A 722 -20.05 3.24 46.70
CA VAL A 722 -20.45 3.92 47.94
C VAL A 722 -19.85 3.29 49.20
N ASP A 723 -19.61 4.13 50.22
CA ASP A 723 -19.19 3.71 51.55
C ASP A 723 -20.37 3.11 52.35
N GLY A 724 -20.07 2.57 53.54
CA GLY A 724 -21.09 2.02 54.45
C GLY A 724 -22.11 3.03 55.01
N SER A 725 -22.06 4.30 54.59
CA SER A 725 -23.05 5.35 54.88
C SER A 725 -23.83 5.79 53.63
N GLY A 726 -23.57 5.20 52.45
CA GLY A 726 -24.21 5.56 51.19
C GLY A 726 -23.62 6.81 50.52
N LYS A 727 -22.39 7.21 50.87
CA LYS A 727 -21.68 8.33 50.23
C LYS A 727 -20.67 7.81 49.20
N PRO A 728 -20.28 8.60 48.19
CA PRO A 728 -19.22 8.20 47.25
C PRO A 728 -17.92 7.79 47.98
N TYR A 729 -17.55 6.52 47.83
CA TYR A 729 -16.36 5.91 48.47
C TYR A 729 -15.07 6.51 47.92
N LYS A 730 -14.12 6.91 48.78
CA LYS A 730 -12.81 7.39 48.33
C LYS A 730 -11.74 6.29 48.40
N ALA A 731 -11.17 5.94 47.25
CA ALA A 731 -9.99 5.09 47.15
C ALA A 731 -8.74 5.81 47.69
N ALA A 732 -7.71 5.05 48.08
CA ALA A 732 -6.45 5.62 48.53
C ALA A 732 -5.74 6.37 47.38
N ILE A 733 -5.62 5.68 46.23
CA ILE A 733 -5.03 6.20 44.99
C ILE A 733 -6.11 6.27 43.90
N GLY A 734 -6.01 7.28 43.04
CA GLY A 734 -6.60 7.28 41.70
C GLY A 734 -5.54 7.63 40.66
N ILE A 735 -5.63 7.04 39.48
CA ILE A 735 -4.74 7.28 38.34
C ILE A 735 -5.58 7.84 37.17
N ALA A 736 -5.24 9.03 36.67
CA ALA A 736 -5.74 9.51 35.38
C ALA A 736 -4.64 9.29 34.33
N VAL A 737 -4.97 8.63 33.22
CA VAL A 737 -4.10 8.41 32.07
C VAL A 737 -4.74 9.14 30.90
N VAL A 738 -4.27 10.36 30.66
CA VAL A 738 -4.87 11.35 29.77
C VAL A 738 -3.90 11.70 28.67
N GLY A 739 -4.37 12.22 27.53
CA GLY A 739 -3.42 12.58 26.47
C GLY A 739 -3.93 13.44 25.32
N GLU A 740 -3.03 13.67 24.39
CA GLU A 740 -3.36 14.07 23.03
C GLU A 740 -3.92 12.86 22.24
N LEU A 741 -4.70 13.12 21.18
CA LEU A 741 -4.95 12.10 20.16
C LEU A 741 -3.70 11.89 19.29
N PRO A 742 -3.59 10.79 18.53
CA PRO A 742 -2.61 10.66 17.46
C PRO A 742 -2.67 11.82 16.45
N TYR A 743 -1.51 12.22 15.96
CA TYR A 743 -1.32 13.19 14.88
C TYR A 743 0.05 12.98 14.25
N ALA A 744 0.22 13.37 12.99
CA ALA A 744 1.50 13.50 12.31
C ALA A 744 1.57 14.79 11.49
N GLU A 745 2.78 15.34 11.35
CA GLU A 745 3.05 16.53 10.52
C GLU A 745 2.19 17.75 10.91
N GLY A 746 1.98 18.71 10.00
CA GLY A 746 1.22 19.94 10.27
C GLY A 746 -0.22 19.75 10.74
N ARG A 747 -0.79 18.53 10.71
CA ARG A 747 -2.06 18.22 11.41
C ARG A 747 -1.93 18.33 12.92
N GLY A 748 -0.73 18.08 13.45
CA GLY A 748 -0.39 18.26 14.86
C GLY A 748 -0.03 19.69 15.26
N ASP A 749 0.02 20.66 14.34
CA ASP A 749 0.39 22.04 14.67
C ASP A 749 -0.65 22.67 15.60
N SER A 750 -0.23 23.04 16.82
CA SER A 750 -1.14 23.53 17.85
C SER A 750 -0.67 24.85 18.44
N LEU A 751 -1.49 25.89 18.36
CA LEU A 751 -1.21 27.20 18.96
C LEU A 751 -1.08 27.12 20.49
N ASN A 752 -1.77 26.16 21.12
CA ASN A 752 -1.81 25.95 22.55
C ASN A 752 -1.94 24.45 22.85
N PRO A 753 -0.83 23.69 22.87
CA PRO A 753 -0.84 22.25 23.15
C PRO A 753 -1.23 22.02 24.62
N ALA A 754 -2.44 21.55 24.87
CA ALA A 754 -3.02 21.41 26.20
C ALA A 754 -4.00 20.22 26.25
N LEU A 755 -4.31 19.73 27.45
CA LEU A 755 -5.30 18.66 27.63
C LEU A 755 -6.71 19.11 27.21
N TYR A 756 -7.45 18.23 26.53
CA TYR A 756 -8.84 18.47 26.12
C TYR A 756 -9.76 18.69 27.33
N PRO A 757 -10.85 19.49 27.20
CA PRO A 757 -11.82 19.74 28.27
C PRO A 757 -12.38 18.48 28.94
N GLU A 758 -12.54 17.41 28.16
CA GLU A 758 -13.07 16.10 28.56
C GLU A 758 -12.09 15.39 29.51
N GLU A 759 -10.79 15.50 29.26
CA GLU A 759 -9.74 14.96 30.14
C GLU A 759 -9.56 15.79 31.41
N LEU A 760 -9.77 17.11 31.33
CA LEU A 760 -9.84 17.94 32.53
C LEU A 760 -11.06 17.59 33.39
N ALA A 761 -12.17 17.16 32.77
CA ALA A 761 -13.35 16.66 33.47
C ALA A 761 -13.14 15.27 34.10
N SER A 762 -12.47 14.33 33.40
CA SER A 762 -12.15 12.99 33.93
C SER A 762 -11.24 13.09 35.17
N ILE A 763 -10.24 13.96 35.13
CA ILE A 763 -9.34 14.28 36.24
C ILE A 763 -10.08 14.82 37.47
N GLU A 764 -10.96 15.82 37.31
CA GLU A 764 -11.72 16.39 38.44
C GLU A 764 -12.77 15.41 38.99
N ALA A 765 -13.42 14.63 38.11
CA ALA A 765 -14.30 13.54 38.51
C ALA A 765 -13.55 12.55 39.41
N LEU A 766 -12.38 12.06 38.97
CA LEU A 766 -11.53 11.17 39.76
C LEU A 766 -11.00 11.84 41.04
N ARG A 767 -10.72 13.15 41.06
CA ARG A 767 -10.32 13.89 42.27
C ARG A 767 -11.41 13.84 43.36
N ALA A 768 -12.68 13.79 42.96
CA ALA A 768 -13.78 13.52 43.88
C ALA A 768 -13.77 12.07 44.45
N ARG A 769 -13.15 11.09 43.77
CA ARG A 769 -13.15 9.66 44.13
C ARG A 769 -11.86 9.11 44.77
N CYS A 770 -10.77 9.89 44.85
CA CYS A 770 -9.50 9.44 45.45
C CYS A 770 -9.03 10.27 46.68
N HIS A 771 -7.97 9.82 47.35
CA HIS A 771 -7.24 10.54 48.42
C HIS A 771 -5.87 11.06 47.98
N LYS A 772 -5.20 10.40 47.02
CA LYS A 772 -4.06 10.86 46.23
C LYS A 772 -4.40 10.70 44.74
N LEU A 773 -4.03 11.68 43.92
CA LEU A 773 -4.27 11.68 42.47
C LEU A 773 -2.93 11.64 41.72
N VAL A 774 -2.72 10.57 40.95
CA VAL A 774 -1.66 10.47 39.95
C VAL A 774 -2.24 10.91 38.61
N VAL A 775 -1.54 11.78 37.87
CA VAL A 775 -1.83 12.06 36.46
C VAL A 775 -0.66 11.59 35.62
N VAL A 776 -0.94 10.77 34.63
CA VAL A 776 -0.03 10.29 33.59
C VAL A 776 -0.47 10.98 32.30
N VAL A 777 0.45 11.71 31.67
CA VAL A 777 0.20 12.42 30.40
C VAL A 777 0.88 11.68 29.27
N VAL A 778 0.08 11.24 28.31
CA VAL A 778 0.46 10.66 27.03
C VAL A 778 0.42 11.77 25.99
N SER A 779 1.58 12.18 25.45
CA SER A 779 1.64 13.33 24.54
C SER A 779 2.92 13.33 23.70
N GLY A 780 2.86 13.91 22.51
CA GLY A 780 4.03 14.09 21.65
C GLY A 780 4.96 15.22 22.07
N ARG A 781 4.61 15.95 23.14
CA ARG A 781 5.23 17.22 23.56
C ARG A 781 4.82 17.62 24.98
N PRO A 782 5.55 18.55 25.62
CA PRO A 782 5.07 19.24 26.82
C PRO A 782 3.69 19.90 26.61
N LEU A 783 2.78 19.75 27.57
CA LEU A 783 1.43 20.34 27.52
C LEU A 783 1.26 21.48 28.53
N ILE A 784 0.46 22.50 28.20
CA ILE A 784 0.12 23.60 29.11
C ILE A 784 -0.79 23.09 30.24
N VAL A 785 -0.20 22.89 31.42
CA VAL A 785 -0.87 22.29 32.60
C VAL A 785 -0.69 23.09 33.92
N ALA A 786 -0.19 24.32 33.83
CA ALA A 786 0.22 25.11 35.00
C ALA A 786 -0.93 25.48 35.96
N ASP A 787 -2.15 25.70 35.45
CA ASP A 787 -3.34 26.00 36.27
C ASP A 787 -3.88 24.76 37.00
N GLN A 788 -3.64 23.56 36.44
CA GLN A 788 -4.23 22.29 36.89
C GLN A 788 -3.32 21.53 37.86
N ILE A 789 -1.99 21.59 37.65
CA ILE A 789 -0.97 20.82 38.38
C ILE A 789 -0.94 21.08 39.90
N GLY A 790 -1.48 22.20 40.36
CA GLY A 790 -1.67 22.49 41.79
C GLY A 790 -2.63 21.51 42.48
N SER A 791 -3.51 20.84 41.75
CA SER A 791 -4.48 19.88 42.29
C SER A 791 -3.98 18.43 42.33
N TRP A 792 -2.95 18.08 41.53
CA TRP A 792 -2.43 16.73 41.34
C TRP A 792 -1.39 16.38 42.41
N ASP A 793 -1.27 15.10 42.81
CA ASP A 793 -0.27 14.66 43.78
C ASP A 793 0.98 14.10 43.11
N ALA A 794 0.82 13.40 41.99
CA ALA A 794 1.93 13.07 41.10
C ALA A 794 1.60 13.44 39.64
N LEU A 795 2.64 13.77 38.88
CA LEU A 795 2.59 14.01 37.43
C LEU A 795 3.74 13.23 36.79
N VAL A 796 3.39 12.38 35.82
CA VAL A 796 4.31 11.63 34.97
C VAL A 796 4.07 12.05 33.52
N ALA A 797 5.12 12.44 32.80
CA ALA A 797 5.09 12.45 31.35
C ALA A 797 5.49 11.05 30.86
N ALA A 798 4.57 10.36 30.18
CA ALA A 798 4.81 9.06 29.56
C ALA A 798 5.20 9.18 28.07
N TRP A 799 5.06 10.38 27.51
CA TRP A 799 5.26 10.69 26.09
C TRP A 799 4.33 9.83 25.21
N LEU A 800 4.82 9.33 24.08
CA LEU A 800 4.16 8.29 23.28
C LEU A 800 4.97 6.99 23.44
N PRO A 801 4.62 6.10 24.40
CA PRO A 801 5.42 4.93 24.74
C PRO A 801 5.36 3.74 23.74
N GLY A 802 4.50 3.76 22.73
CA GLY A 802 4.39 2.63 21.79
C GLY A 802 3.57 1.45 22.33
N SER A 803 3.85 0.22 21.89
CA SER A 803 2.98 -0.94 22.14
C SER A 803 3.02 -1.46 23.59
N GLU A 804 4.07 -1.16 24.35
CA GLU A 804 4.39 -1.86 25.61
C GLU A 804 4.02 -1.06 26.88
N GLY A 805 2.73 -0.71 27.01
CA GLY A 805 2.19 0.11 28.13
C GLY A 805 2.44 -0.46 29.53
N GLN A 806 2.86 -1.73 29.65
CA GLN A 806 3.36 -2.30 30.90
C GLN A 806 4.56 -1.54 31.49
N GLY A 807 5.42 -0.92 30.66
CA GLY A 807 6.57 -0.15 31.17
C GLY A 807 6.14 1.09 31.96
N VAL A 808 4.95 1.63 31.68
CA VAL A 808 4.32 2.72 32.46
C VAL A 808 3.94 2.22 33.85
N ALA A 809 3.33 1.04 33.92
CA ALA A 809 2.99 0.40 35.18
C ALA A 809 4.23 -0.04 35.99
N ASP A 810 5.29 -0.53 35.33
CA ASP A 810 6.54 -0.91 36.00
C ASP A 810 7.13 0.25 36.81
N ALA A 811 7.10 1.47 36.28
CA ALA A 811 7.57 2.66 36.99
C ALA A 811 6.57 3.14 38.06
N LEU A 812 5.27 3.16 37.76
CA LEU A 812 4.20 3.58 38.68
C LEU A 812 4.18 2.74 39.98
N PHE A 813 4.40 1.43 39.89
CA PHE A 813 4.38 0.49 41.02
C PHE A 813 5.78 0.15 41.58
N GLY A 814 6.84 0.77 41.02
CA GLY A 814 8.21 0.64 41.52
C GLY A 814 8.89 -0.70 41.23
N TYR A 815 8.49 -1.40 40.17
CA TYR A 815 9.25 -2.50 39.60
C TYR A 815 10.49 -2.00 38.84
N ARG A 816 10.40 -0.82 38.23
CA ARG A 816 11.54 -0.07 37.67
C ARG A 816 11.58 1.34 38.29
N PRO A 817 12.77 1.97 38.39
CA PRO A 817 12.89 3.34 38.86
C PRO A 817 12.53 4.36 37.77
N TYR A 818 11.97 5.52 38.16
CA TYR A 818 11.96 6.69 37.29
C TYR A 818 13.39 7.22 37.16
N THR A 819 13.86 7.38 35.92
CA THR A 819 15.23 7.81 35.58
C THR A 819 15.21 8.99 34.62
N GLY A 820 14.32 8.97 33.62
CA GLY A 820 14.21 9.96 32.56
C GLY A 820 14.07 11.41 33.01
N LYS A 821 14.52 12.32 32.15
CA LYS A 821 14.54 13.78 32.30
C LYS A 821 13.82 14.45 31.14
N THR A 822 13.35 15.68 31.31
CA THR A 822 12.75 16.44 30.21
C THR A 822 13.79 16.77 29.13
N ALA A 823 13.62 16.21 27.94
CA ALA A 823 14.41 16.57 26.75
C ALA A 823 13.97 17.90 26.09
N PHE A 824 12.92 18.52 26.63
CA PHE A 824 12.35 19.81 26.24
C PHE A 824 11.99 20.62 27.49
N SER A 825 12.26 21.91 27.49
CA SER A 825 11.83 22.82 28.54
C SER A 825 10.30 22.96 28.52
N TRP A 826 9.66 22.74 29.67
CA TRP A 826 8.20 22.67 29.79
C TRP A 826 7.61 24.06 30.08
N PRO A 827 6.83 24.67 29.17
CA PRO A 827 6.23 25.99 29.40
C PRO A 827 5.09 25.98 30.42
N ALA A 828 4.92 27.09 31.12
CA ALA A 828 3.76 27.36 31.96
C ALA A 828 2.55 27.89 31.15
N SER A 829 2.80 28.56 30.01
CA SER A 829 1.77 29.03 29.07
C SER A 829 2.30 29.10 27.64
N ALA A 830 1.43 28.97 26.63
CA ALA A 830 1.80 29.08 25.22
C ALA A 830 2.46 30.44 24.84
N ASP A 831 2.20 31.51 25.61
CA ASP A 831 2.85 32.82 25.47
C ASP A 831 4.38 32.79 25.69
N GLN A 832 4.94 31.71 26.25
CA GLN A 832 6.39 31.53 26.43
C GLN A 832 7.10 30.93 25.19
N LEU A 833 6.36 30.55 24.12
CA LEU A 833 6.91 29.86 22.95
C LEU A 833 7.21 30.82 21.78
N PRO A 834 8.31 30.64 21.03
CA PRO A 834 9.20 29.47 20.96
C PRO A 834 10.16 29.33 22.18
N LEU A 835 10.71 28.13 22.36
CA LEU A 835 11.49 27.71 23.53
C LEU A 835 12.69 28.63 23.79
N ALA A 836 13.38 29.08 22.74
CA ALA A 836 14.51 30.01 22.82
C ALA A 836 14.15 31.40 23.39
N ALA A 837 12.86 31.77 23.41
CA ALA A 837 12.36 33.01 24.04
C ALA A 837 11.87 32.81 25.48
N MET A 838 11.78 31.57 25.96
CA MET A 838 11.22 31.24 27.26
C MET A 838 12.11 31.71 28.41
N THR A 839 11.49 32.30 29.42
CA THR A 839 12.13 32.61 30.72
C THR A 839 11.27 32.04 31.84
N GLU A 840 11.92 31.43 32.84
CA GLU A 840 11.28 30.68 33.95
C GLU A 840 10.25 29.62 33.46
N PRO A 841 10.72 28.51 32.84
CA PRO A 841 9.85 27.38 32.48
C PRO A 841 9.22 26.72 33.72
N LEU A 842 8.06 26.07 33.54
CA LEU A 842 7.38 25.29 34.60
C LEU A 842 8.26 24.13 35.08
N PHE A 843 8.92 23.46 34.15
CA PHE A 843 10.02 22.53 34.39
C PHE A 843 11.13 22.82 33.36
N PRO A 844 12.37 23.13 33.78
CA PRO A 844 13.46 23.36 32.83
C PRO A 844 13.85 22.07 32.10
N PHE A 845 14.61 22.20 31.02
CA PHE A 845 15.38 21.10 30.43
C PHE A 845 16.15 20.32 31.49
N GLY A 846 16.17 18.99 31.38
CA GLY A 846 16.86 18.10 32.32
C GLY A 846 16.12 17.90 33.66
N ALA A 847 14.88 18.35 33.81
CA ALA A 847 14.07 18.13 35.01
C ALA A 847 13.51 16.70 35.06
N GLY A 848 13.54 16.07 36.23
CA GLY A 848 12.94 14.75 36.45
C GLY A 848 13.34 14.18 37.80
N LEU A 849 12.34 13.79 38.61
CA LEU A 849 12.55 13.20 39.93
C LEU A 849 12.92 11.72 39.80
N GLU A 850 14.03 11.32 40.42
CA GLU A 850 14.43 9.91 40.49
C GLU A 850 13.67 9.15 41.57
N THR A 851 13.45 7.84 41.33
CA THR A 851 13.05 6.88 42.37
C THR A 851 14.01 5.70 42.42
N THR A 852 13.83 4.81 43.39
CA THR A 852 14.48 3.49 43.44
C THR A 852 13.41 2.42 43.30
N ALA A 853 13.73 1.31 42.62
CA ALA A 853 12.85 0.15 42.61
C ALA A 853 12.55 -0.33 44.05
N THR A 854 11.31 -0.74 44.28
CA THR A 854 10.77 -1.24 45.56
C THR A 854 10.23 -2.66 45.46
N GLN A 855 10.21 -3.25 44.26
CA GLN A 855 9.77 -4.63 43.99
C GLN A 855 10.92 -5.43 43.37
N ASP A 856 11.08 -6.69 43.78
CA ASP A 856 12.21 -7.55 43.35
C ASP A 856 11.93 -8.36 42.06
N THR A 857 10.67 -8.46 41.60
CA THR A 857 10.25 -9.32 40.48
C THR A 857 9.28 -8.59 39.57
N LEU A 858 9.64 -8.40 38.29
CA LEU A 858 8.76 -7.82 37.28
C LEU A 858 7.50 -8.68 37.02
N PRO A 859 6.32 -8.08 36.76
CA PRO A 859 5.18 -8.78 36.17
C PRO A 859 5.54 -9.39 34.81
N ALA A 860 4.93 -10.53 34.47
CA ALA A 860 5.12 -11.18 33.18
C ALA A 860 4.78 -10.23 32.00
N LEU A 861 5.38 -10.48 30.84
CA LEU A 861 4.98 -9.79 29.60
C LEU A 861 3.51 -10.13 29.31
N VAL A 862 2.72 -9.12 28.99
CA VAL A 862 1.33 -9.26 28.53
C VAL A 862 1.27 -8.63 27.14
N THR A 863 0.69 -9.36 26.20
CA THR A 863 0.46 -8.88 24.83
C THR A 863 -0.93 -9.37 24.43
N ASN A 864 -1.83 -8.42 24.22
CA ASN A 864 -3.17 -8.62 23.70
C ASN A 864 -3.12 -8.35 22.19
N ASP A 865 -3.57 -9.33 21.39
CA ASP A 865 -3.69 -9.21 19.94
C ASP A 865 -5.19 -9.15 19.58
N PRO A 866 -5.69 -8.04 19.01
CA PRO A 866 -7.11 -7.90 18.67
C PRO A 866 -7.55 -8.78 17.48
N LYS A 867 -6.64 -9.25 16.62
CA LYS A 867 -6.96 -10.23 15.55
C LYS A 867 -6.97 -11.68 16.08
N ALA A 868 -6.31 -11.97 17.20
CA ALA A 868 -6.30 -13.31 17.82
C ALA A 868 -7.58 -13.67 18.60
N ALA A 869 -8.53 -12.74 18.74
CA ALA A 869 -9.79 -12.97 19.42
C ALA A 869 -10.82 -13.67 18.51
N GLU A 870 -10.86 -15.01 18.53
CA GLU A 870 -11.99 -15.76 17.94
C GLU A 870 -13.35 -15.28 18.49
N PRO A 871 -14.43 -15.28 17.68
CA PRO A 871 -15.70 -14.66 18.04
C PRO A 871 -16.46 -15.43 19.13
N VAL A 872 -16.16 -15.10 20.39
CA VAL A 872 -16.97 -15.49 21.55
C VAL A 872 -18.29 -14.73 21.51
N ALA A 873 -19.33 -15.40 21.01
CA ALA A 873 -20.65 -14.81 20.85
C ALA A 873 -21.32 -14.49 22.20
N GLU A 874 -21.34 -13.22 22.60
CA GLU A 874 -22.22 -12.72 23.66
C GLU A 874 -22.82 -11.33 23.34
N THR A 875 -23.82 -10.93 24.12
CA THR A 875 -24.88 -9.97 23.74
C THR A 875 -24.47 -8.49 23.62
N PRO A 876 -25.18 -7.69 22.79
CA PRO A 876 -24.85 -6.28 22.56
C PRO A 876 -25.08 -5.41 23.81
N ALA A 877 -24.18 -4.46 24.02
CA ALA A 877 -24.33 -3.34 24.93
C ALA A 877 -24.14 -2.03 24.15
N THR A 878 -24.97 -1.04 24.45
CA THR A 878 -25.07 0.26 23.79
C THR A 878 -23.81 1.11 23.93
N ASP A 879 -23.35 1.72 22.84
CA ASP A 879 -22.36 2.82 22.86
C ASP A 879 -22.95 4.15 22.37
N ALA A 880 -22.25 5.24 22.69
CA ALA A 880 -22.63 6.62 22.39
C ALA A 880 -21.51 7.33 21.58
N PRO A 881 -21.83 8.37 20.79
CA PRO A 881 -20.93 8.83 19.72
C PRO A 881 -19.73 9.66 20.21
N ALA A 882 -18.59 9.46 19.56
CA ALA A 882 -17.41 10.33 19.62
C ALA A 882 -17.41 11.36 18.46
N ALA A 883 -16.72 12.49 18.63
CA ALA A 883 -16.70 13.61 17.68
C ALA A 883 -15.48 13.60 16.74
N ALA A 884 -15.55 14.33 15.62
CA ALA A 884 -14.63 14.22 14.48
C ALA A 884 -13.84 15.50 14.14
N ALA A 885 -12.68 15.35 13.49
CA ALA A 885 -11.97 16.28 12.58
C ALA A 885 -10.49 15.80 12.35
N PRO A 886 -9.76 16.19 11.28
CA PRO A 886 -10.15 16.62 9.92
C PRO A 886 -9.40 15.85 8.77
N VAL A 887 -9.69 16.17 7.49
CA VAL A 887 -9.53 15.26 6.31
C VAL A 887 -8.44 15.67 5.27
N VAL A 888 -7.98 14.71 4.45
CA VAL A 888 -7.57 14.81 3.00
C VAL A 888 -7.96 13.47 2.30
N VAL A 889 -7.91 13.39 0.96
CA VAL A 889 -8.69 12.45 0.11
C VAL A 889 -7.82 11.60 -0.82
N GLY A 890 -8.15 10.31 -0.96
CA GLY A 890 -7.58 9.35 -1.92
C GLY A 890 -8.57 8.20 -2.18
N ASP A 891 -8.48 7.56 -3.35
CA ASP A 891 -9.30 6.45 -3.88
C ASP A 891 -10.84 6.58 -3.86
N ILE A 892 -11.49 6.18 -4.96
CA ILE A 892 -12.94 6.38 -5.16
C ILE A 892 -13.65 5.16 -5.78
N ALA A 893 -14.90 4.93 -5.37
CA ALA A 893 -15.77 3.87 -5.90
C ALA A 893 -17.07 4.47 -6.49
N PRO A 894 -17.29 4.41 -7.82
CA PRO A 894 -18.41 5.10 -8.46
C PRO A 894 -19.77 4.46 -8.12
N LEU A 895 -20.74 5.32 -7.78
CA LEU A 895 -22.16 4.97 -7.59
C LEU A 895 -23.02 5.39 -8.79
N SER A 896 -22.69 6.52 -9.45
CA SER A 896 -23.44 7.05 -10.61
C SER A 896 -22.58 8.01 -11.44
N GLN A 897 -22.12 7.55 -12.61
CA GLN A 897 -21.29 8.33 -13.55
C GLN A 897 -22.07 8.94 -14.73
N PHE A 898 -23.39 8.71 -14.81
CA PHE A 898 -24.34 9.28 -15.79
C PHE A 898 -24.02 9.14 -17.30
N ASP A 899 -22.93 8.45 -17.65
CA ASP A 899 -22.36 8.23 -18.97
C ASP A 899 -23.24 7.37 -19.93
N MET A 900 -24.44 7.88 -20.22
CA MET A 900 -25.48 7.17 -20.98
C MET A 900 -26.42 8.13 -21.70
N ASP A 901 -26.84 7.78 -22.93
CA ASP A 901 -27.73 8.62 -23.75
C ASP A 901 -29.12 8.85 -23.13
N VAL A 902 -29.60 7.89 -22.33
CA VAL A 902 -30.89 7.93 -21.64
C VAL A 902 -30.72 7.22 -20.29
N LEU A 903 -31.23 7.81 -19.21
CA LEU A 903 -31.29 7.16 -17.89
C LEU A 903 -32.17 5.90 -17.94
N PRO A 904 -31.92 4.87 -17.10
CA PRO A 904 -32.79 3.69 -17.02
C PRO A 904 -34.24 4.06 -16.68
N GLU A 905 -35.20 3.27 -17.17
CA GLU A 905 -36.60 3.43 -16.74
C GLU A 905 -36.72 3.13 -15.23
N VAL A 906 -37.51 3.96 -14.53
CA VAL A 906 -37.82 3.74 -13.10
C VAL A 906 -38.62 2.45 -12.95
N VAL A 907 -37.98 1.44 -12.40
CA VAL A 907 -38.61 0.15 -12.06
C VAL A 907 -39.33 0.22 -10.71
N GLN A 908 -40.20 -0.75 -10.44
CA GLN A 908 -40.88 -0.90 -9.15
C GLN A 908 -40.61 -2.28 -8.57
N ASP A 909 -40.30 -2.35 -7.28
CA ASP A 909 -40.19 -3.61 -6.55
C ASP A 909 -41.55 -4.26 -6.28
N GLU A 910 -41.57 -5.45 -5.67
CA GLU A 910 -42.81 -6.17 -5.35
C GLU A 910 -43.73 -5.44 -4.34
N TYR A 911 -43.24 -4.37 -3.71
CA TYR A 911 -43.96 -3.50 -2.77
C TYR A 911 -44.37 -2.16 -3.40
N ALA A 912 -44.05 -1.94 -4.68
CA ALA A 912 -44.25 -0.73 -5.46
C ALA A 912 -43.43 0.49 -4.97
N ASN A 913 -42.28 0.27 -4.34
CA ASN A 913 -41.26 1.31 -4.19
C ASN A 913 -40.60 1.57 -5.56
N ASN A 914 -40.43 2.84 -5.94
CA ASN A 914 -39.74 3.23 -7.18
C ASN A 914 -38.21 3.11 -6.98
N LEU A 915 -37.50 2.46 -7.89
CA LEU A 915 -36.03 2.32 -7.86
C LEU A 915 -35.38 2.99 -9.09
N GLY A 916 -34.05 3.14 -9.09
CA GLY A 916 -33.31 3.90 -10.09
C GLY A 916 -33.33 5.41 -9.81
N TYR A 917 -33.34 6.24 -10.87
CA TYR A 917 -33.31 7.70 -10.76
C TYR A 917 -34.73 8.31 -10.69
N VAL A 918 -35.20 8.58 -9.48
CA VAL A 918 -36.59 8.95 -9.20
C VAL A 918 -36.71 10.45 -8.92
N ALA A 919 -37.31 11.22 -9.83
CA ALA A 919 -37.63 12.64 -9.63
C ALA A 919 -38.86 12.84 -8.74
N TRP A 920 -38.84 13.86 -7.86
CA TRP A 920 -39.92 14.18 -6.93
C TRP A 920 -40.03 15.70 -6.67
N GLY A 921 -41.21 16.18 -6.29
CA GLY A 921 -41.42 17.59 -6.00
C GLY A 921 -42.85 17.95 -5.61
N ASP A 922 -43.02 19.16 -5.07
CA ASP A 922 -44.28 19.68 -4.55
C ASP A 922 -45.42 19.79 -5.58
N THR A 923 -45.08 19.75 -6.88
CA THR A 923 -46.03 19.74 -7.99
C THR A 923 -45.62 18.68 -9.00
N ALA A 924 -46.51 17.72 -9.31
CA ALA A 924 -46.17 16.61 -10.19
C ALA A 924 -45.62 17.07 -11.56
N GLY A 925 -44.37 16.68 -11.86
CA GLY A 925 -43.66 17.05 -13.09
C GLY A 925 -42.94 18.41 -13.07
N ASN A 926 -42.77 19.05 -11.91
CA ASN A 926 -41.95 20.27 -11.79
C ASN A 926 -40.46 20.01 -11.53
N VAL A 927 -40.03 18.75 -11.54
CA VAL A 927 -38.63 18.31 -11.62
C VAL A 927 -38.52 17.26 -12.73
N THR A 928 -37.53 17.39 -13.61
CA THR A 928 -37.25 16.43 -14.69
C THR A 928 -35.75 16.16 -14.83
N LEU A 929 -35.42 14.91 -15.14
CA LEU A 929 -34.05 14.42 -15.33
C LEU A 929 -33.79 14.12 -16.81
N ALA A 930 -32.58 14.44 -17.27
CA ALA A 930 -32.02 14.00 -18.54
C ALA A 930 -30.49 13.96 -18.43
N THR A 931 -29.80 13.25 -19.32
CA THR A 931 -28.35 13.39 -19.48
C THR A 931 -28.02 14.38 -20.60
N ALA A 932 -26.91 15.09 -20.47
CA ALA A 932 -26.41 16.05 -21.46
C ALA A 932 -24.94 15.76 -21.76
N ALA A 933 -24.47 16.07 -22.97
CA ALA A 933 -23.04 15.97 -23.28
C ALA A 933 -22.24 17.05 -22.54
N ALA A 934 -21.08 16.69 -21.98
CA ALA A 934 -20.18 17.57 -21.26
C ALA A 934 -19.36 18.47 -22.20
N GLU A 935 -20.03 19.30 -23.00
CA GLU A 935 -19.39 20.14 -24.03
C GLU A 935 -19.25 21.62 -23.60
N GLY A 936 -18.12 22.23 -23.99
CA GLY A 936 -17.90 23.68 -23.84
C GLY A 936 -17.83 24.11 -22.37
N ASP A 937 -18.66 25.10 -21.99
CA ASP A 937 -18.72 25.60 -20.60
C ASP A 937 -19.21 24.54 -19.59
N LEU A 938 -19.77 23.41 -20.06
CA LEU A 938 -20.21 22.28 -19.24
C LEU A 938 -19.24 21.09 -19.24
N ALA A 939 -18.07 21.19 -19.88
CA ALA A 939 -17.04 20.17 -19.78
C ALA A 939 -16.54 20.05 -18.31
N VAL A 940 -16.60 18.84 -17.75
CA VAL A 940 -16.13 18.53 -16.40
C VAL A 940 -14.60 18.52 -16.39
N PRO A 941 -13.92 19.07 -15.36
CA PRO A 941 -12.46 18.99 -15.27
C PRO A 941 -11.96 17.54 -15.22
N GLU A 942 -10.76 17.32 -15.78
CA GLU A 942 -9.94 16.10 -15.64
C GLU A 942 -10.54 14.78 -16.21
N GLN A 943 -11.77 14.81 -16.73
CA GLN A 943 -12.41 13.70 -17.44
C GLN A 943 -12.19 13.74 -18.97
N ALA A 944 -12.56 12.65 -19.66
CA ALA A 944 -12.26 12.43 -21.08
C ALA A 944 -13.32 12.98 -22.07
N ASP A 945 -12.89 13.22 -23.32
CA ASP A 945 -13.76 13.61 -24.45
C ASP A 945 -14.89 12.59 -24.67
N GLY A 946 -16.11 12.95 -24.27
CA GLY A 946 -17.32 12.14 -24.50
C GLY A 946 -18.29 12.05 -23.32
N ASN A 947 -17.87 12.46 -22.11
CA ASN A 947 -18.67 12.34 -20.88
C ASN A 947 -20.11 12.90 -21.00
N ARG A 948 -21.05 12.30 -20.27
CA ARG A 948 -22.44 12.74 -20.16
C ARG A 948 -22.90 12.98 -18.71
N ILE A 949 -23.06 14.25 -18.37
CA ILE A 949 -23.53 14.73 -17.06
C ILE A 949 -25.04 14.60 -16.86
N LEU A 950 -25.49 14.53 -15.60
CA LEU A 950 -26.91 14.63 -15.24
C LEU A 950 -27.37 16.09 -15.24
N ALA A 951 -28.40 16.40 -16.02
CA ALA A 951 -29.10 17.68 -16.03
C ALA A 951 -30.46 17.57 -15.30
N VAL A 952 -30.59 18.26 -14.17
CA VAL A 952 -31.81 18.31 -13.35
C VAL A 952 -32.50 19.66 -13.54
N SER A 953 -33.60 19.68 -14.29
CA SER A 953 -34.41 20.90 -14.47
C SER A 953 -35.53 20.96 -13.45
N TYR A 954 -35.70 22.10 -12.78
CA TYR A 954 -36.69 22.26 -11.70
C TYR A 954 -37.35 23.64 -11.65
N ASP A 955 -38.63 23.71 -11.29
CA ASP A 955 -39.39 24.94 -10.96
C ASP A 955 -40.25 24.70 -9.71
N ILE A 956 -39.61 24.77 -8.55
CA ILE A 956 -40.11 24.32 -7.25
C ILE A 956 -40.62 25.49 -6.41
N ALA A 957 -41.77 25.34 -5.74
CA ALA A 957 -42.30 26.36 -4.83
C ALA A 957 -41.75 26.23 -3.40
N SER A 958 -41.42 25.02 -2.95
CA SER A 958 -41.09 24.67 -1.57
C SER A 958 -40.14 23.48 -1.40
N TRP A 959 -40.37 22.35 -2.10
CA TRP A 959 -39.50 21.17 -2.04
C TRP A 959 -39.54 20.36 -3.35
N GLY A 960 -38.40 19.79 -3.73
CA GLY A 960 -38.26 18.94 -4.93
C GLY A 960 -36.80 18.58 -5.19
N GLY A 961 -36.59 17.55 -6.00
CA GLY A 961 -35.31 16.86 -6.09
C GLY A 961 -35.38 15.55 -6.89
N PHE A 962 -34.33 14.75 -6.75
CA PHE A 962 -34.33 13.37 -7.21
C PHE A 962 -33.57 12.45 -6.26
N SER A 963 -33.85 11.15 -6.33
CA SER A 963 -33.12 10.10 -5.62
C SER A 963 -32.42 9.17 -6.60
N GLY A 964 -31.22 8.69 -6.26
CA GLY A 964 -30.56 7.54 -6.89
C GLY A 964 -30.69 6.33 -5.97
N ILE A 965 -31.46 5.32 -6.40
CA ILE A 965 -31.76 4.12 -5.60
C ILE A 965 -31.22 2.88 -6.35
N PRO A 966 -30.16 2.21 -5.84
CA PRO A 966 -29.57 1.04 -6.50
C PRO A 966 -30.53 -0.15 -6.64
N THR A 967 -30.42 -0.88 -7.75
CA THR A 967 -31.32 -1.99 -8.07
C THR A 967 -30.68 -3.02 -9.02
N ASP A 968 -31.08 -4.29 -8.88
CA ASP A 968 -30.81 -5.37 -9.85
C ASP A 968 -31.70 -5.30 -11.12
N GLY A 969 -32.57 -4.29 -11.21
CA GLY A 969 -33.61 -4.14 -12.24
C GLY A 969 -35.00 -4.62 -11.80
N THR A 970 -35.11 -5.25 -10.62
CA THR A 970 -36.38 -5.73 -10.03
C THR A 970 -36.48 -5.53 -8.51
N ASN A 971 -35.36 -5.54 -7.78
CA ASN A 971 -35.31 -5.44 -6.32
C ASN A 971 -34.36 -4.33 -5.88
N TRP A 972 -34.50 -3.93 -4.62
CA TRP A 972 -33.63 -2.97 -3.95
C TRP A 972 -32.33 -3.64 -3.50
N THR A 973 -31.17 -3.14 -3.93
CA THR A 973 -29.84 -3.68 -3.58
C THR A 973 -29.06 -2.67 -2.71
N PRO A 974 -29.14 -2.72 -1.37
CA PRO A 974 -28.34 -1.83 -0.53
C PRO A 974 -26.84 -2.13 -0.69
N GLY A 975 -26.01 -1.10 -0.55
CA GLY A 975 -24.55 -1.22 -0.55
C GLY A 975 -23.97 -1.09 0.85
N ASP A 976 -22.83 -1.76 1.09
CA ASP A 976 -22.02 -1.55 2.28
C ASP A 976 -21.04 -0.41 2.01
N PHE A 977 -21.25 0.72 2.68
CA PHE A 977 -20.42 1.93 2.57
C PHE A 977 -19.47 2.07 3.77
N SER A 978 -19.43 1.11 4.70
CA SER A 978 -18.71 1.22 5.98
C SER A 978 -17.17 1.23 5.85
N ALA A 979 -16.64 0.82 4.69
CA ALA A 979 -15.22 0.89 4.37
C ALA A 979 -14.75 2.28 3.89
N PHE A 980 -15.68 3.17 3.52
CA PHE A 980 -15.39 4.45 2.87
C PHE A 980 -15.47 5.64 3.85
N ALA A 981 -14.70 6.70 3.61
CA ALA A 981 -14.69 7.89 4.46
C ALA A 981 -15.89 8.83 4.18
N GLY A 982 -16.45 8.78 2.97
CA GLY A 982 -17.62 9.58 2.61
C GLY A 982 -18.06 9.41 1.16
N ILE A 983 -18.79 10.41 0.68
CA ILE A 983 -19.33 10.49 -0.69
C ILE A 983 -18.91 11.81 -1.36
N GLN A 984 -18.58 11.75 -2.64
CA GLN A 984 -18.23 12.90 -3.47
C GLN A 984 -19.03 12.92 -4.78
N PHE A 985 -19.07 14.10 -5.42
CA PHE A 985 -19.67 14.33 -6.74
C PHE A 985 -19.27 15.70 -7.30
N TRP A 986 -19.23 15.82 -8.63
CA TRP A 986 -19.16 17.12 -9.29
C TRP A 986 -20.53 17.82 -9.23
N LEU A 987 -20.54 19.10 -8.86
CA LEU A 987 -21.73 19.95 -8.88
C LEU A 987 -21.41 21.28 -9.59
N TYR A 988 -22.21 21.64 -10.58
CA TYR A 988 -22.05 22.90 -11.31
C TYR A 988 -22.73 24.06 -10.57
N GLY A 989 -21.93 25.00 -10.08
CA GLY A 989 -22.37 26.21 -9.41
C GLY A 989 -22.98 27.23 -10.37
N ASN A 990 -24.11 27.82 -9.96
CA ASN A 990 -24.86 28.85 -10.68
C ASN A 990 -24.92 30.18 -9.91
N THR A 991 -24.27 30.30 -8.75
CA THR A 991 -24.26 31.49 -7.86
C THR A 991 -25.65 31.94 -7.38
N THR A 992 -26.63 31.04 -7.30
CA THR A 992 -28.00 31.38 -6.89
C THR A 992 -28.11 31.84 -5.43
N GLY A 993 -27.13 31.51 -4.59
CA GLY A 993 -27.19 31.68 -3.14
C GLY A 993 -28.19 30.74 -2.46
N GLY A 994 -28.76 29.79 -3.21
CA GLY A 994 -29.65 28.76 -2.68
C GLY A 994 -28.86 27.62 -2.01
N THR A 995 -29.58 26.77 -1.27
CA THR A 995 -29.01 25.59 -0.62
C THR A 995 -29.46 24.33 -1.35
N VAL A 996 -28.51 23.55 -1.86
CA VAL A 996 -28.71 22.17 -2.32
C VAL A 996 -28.53 21.25 -1.12
N GLN A 997 -29.46 20.33 -0.91
CA GLN A 997 -29.42 19.33 0.16
C GLN A 997 -29.08 17.97 -0.44
N PHE A 998 -27.96 17.39 -0.05
CA PHE A 998 -27.65 15.99 -0.35
C PHE A 998 -28.18 15.11 0.79
N GLU A 999 -28.77 13.97 0.48
CA GLU A 999 -29.25 13.00 1.47
C GLU A 999 -28.67 11.61 1.22
N LEU A 1000 -28.37 10.89 2.29
CA LEU A 1000 -28.04 9.47 2.29
C LEU A 1000 -29.19 8.69 2.94
N PHE A 1001 -29.51 7.52 2.38
CA PHE A 1001 -30.59 6.65 2.84
C PHE A 1001 -29.99 5.45 3.56
N ASP A 1002 -29.63 5.59 4.84
CA ASP A 1002 -29.03 4.48 5.59
C ASP A 1002 -30.07 3.42 6.00
N ASN A 1003 -29.60 2.23 6.35
CA ASN A 1003 -30.29 1.07 6.95
C ASN A 1003 -31.84 1.09 7.07
N ARG A 1004 -32.51 0.09 6.49
CA ARG A 1004 -33.96 -0.10 6.66
C ARG A 1004 -34.28 -0.85 7.95
N ALA A 1005 -35.38 -0.50 8.61
CA ALA A 1005 -35.85 -1.23 9.79
C ALA A 1005 -36.03 -2.73 9.51
N ALA A 1006 -35.45 -3.59 10.37
CA ALA A 1006 -35.33 -5.02 10.13
C ALA A 1006 -36.67 -5.72 9.82
N GLY A 1007 -36.75 -6.34 8.63
CA GLY A 1007 -37.95 -7.02 8.14
C GLY A 1007 -39.04 -6.09 7.56
N SER A 1008 -38.74 -4.80 7.39
CA SER A 1008 -39.57 -3.86 6.65
C SER A 1008 -39.46 -4.07 5.14
N THR A 1009 -40.53 -3.72 4.42
CA THR A 1009 -40.64 -3.86 2.95
C THR A 1009 -41.01 -2.56 2.24
N GLY A 1010 -41.13 -1.46 2.98
CA GLY A 1010 -41.34 -0.12 2.44
C GLY A 1010 -40.18 0.82 2.76
N ASP A 1011 -40.19 2.02 2.20
CA ASP A 1011 -39.21 3.04 2.58
C ASP A 1011 -39.29 3.35 4.09
N THR A 1012 -38.26 2.86 4.77
CA THR A 1012 -38.01 2.90 6.21
C THR A 1012 -36.50 3.01 6.46
N ALA A 1013 -35.78 3.55 5.48
CA ALA A 1013 -34.38 3.89 5.60
C ALA A 1013 -34.25 5.17 6.44
N GLU A 1014 -33.22 5.28 7.26
CA GLU A 1014 -32.82 6.52 7.93
C GLU A 1014 -32.56 7.63 6.88
N ARG A 1015 -32.91 8.88 7.18
CA ARG A 1015 -32.51 10.05 6.36
C ARG A 1015 -31.43 10.83 7.08
N TRP A 1016 -30.26 10.83 6.46
CA TRP A 1016 -29.10 11.62 6.85
C TRP A 1016 -28.85 12.66 5.77
N PHE A 1017 -28.48 13.90 6.10
CA PHE A 1017 -28.35 14.98 5.11
C PHE A 1017 -27.13 15.89 5.35
N PHE A 1018 -26.64 16.46 4.25
CA PHE A 1018 -25.67 17.55 4.21
C PHE A 1018 -26.21 18.71 3.36
N ARG A 1019 -25.69 19.94 3.54
CA ARG A 1019 -26.18 21.14 2.84
C ARG A 1019 -25.05 21.96 2.23
N ILE A 1020 -25.15 22.17 0.93
CA ILE A 1020 -24.19 22.90 0.09
C ILE A 1020 -24.83 24.23 -0.30
N THR A 1021 -24.11 25.34 -0.17
CA THR A 1021 -24.54 26.64 -0.70
C THR A 1021 -24.01 26.82 -2.12
N ASP A 1022 -24.88 27.23 -3.04
CA ASP A 1022 -24.53 27.60 -4.41
C ASP A 1022 -24.07 29.06 -4.47
N ASP A 1023 -22.85 29.32 -3.97
CA ASP A 1023 -22.20 30.64 -3.96
C ASP A 1023 -21.02 30.76 -4.97
N TYR A 1024 -20.77 29.72 -5.75
CA TYR A 1024 -19.70 29.61 -6.74
C TYR A 1024 -20.27 29.43 -8.17
N ALA A 1025 -19.41 29.58 -9.17
CA ALA A 1025 -19.76 29.45 -10.59
C ALA A 1025 -18.88 28.38 -11.26
N GLY A 1026 -19.48 27.53 -12.09
CA GLY A 1026 -18.77 26.44 -12.77
C GLY A 1026 -18.67 25.16 -11.93
N TRP A 1027 -18.00 24.15 -12.48
CA TRP A 1027 -17.82 22.86 -11.80
C TRP A 1027 -16.99 22.98 -10.51
N LYS A 1028 -17.42 22.23 -9.49
CA LYS A 1028 -16.67 22.00 -8.26
C LYS A 1028 -16.88 20.56 -7.82
N LEU A 1029 -15.80 19.86 -7.48
CA LEU A 1029 -15.88 18.59 -6.77
C LEU A 1029 -16.33 18.88 -5.33
N ILE A 1030 -17.45 18.29 -4.95
CA ILE A 1030 -17.99 18.33 -3.60
C ILE A 1030 -17.63 17.01 -2.94
N THR A 1031 -16.96 17.07 -1.80
CA THR A 1031 -16.54 15.90 -1.02
C THR A 1031 -17.13 16.01 0.38
N ILE A 1032 -17.89 15.00 0.81
CA ILE A 1032 -18.68 15.01 2.04
C ILE A 1032 -18.32 13.78 2.89
N PRO A 1033 -17.50 13.92 3.95
CA PRO A 1033 -17.25 12.85 4.90
C PRO A 1033 -18.54 12.36 5.55
N PHE A 1034 -18.66 11.06 5.83
CA PHE A 1034 -19.87 10.53 6.49
C PHE A 1034 -20.08 11.13 7.91
N SER A 1035 -19.02 11.58 8.58
CA SER A 1035 -19.08 12.31 9.86
C SER A 1035 -19.90 13.61 9.81
N ASP A 1036 -20.03 14.20 8.62
CA ASP A 1036 -20.59 15.54 8.45
C ASP A 1036 -22.10 15.51 8.15
N PHE A 1037 -22.63 14.31 7.87
CA PHE A 1037 -24.05 14.08 7.69
C PHE A 1037 -24.81 14.22 9.01
N GLN A 1038 -25.91 14.98 8.97
CA GLN A 1038 -26.78 15.19 10.11
C GLN A 1038 -28.06 14.38 9.94
N ARG A 1039 -28.51 13.70 11.01
CA ARG A 1039 -29.81 13.01 11.00
C ARG A 1039 -30.91 14.03 10.72
N ARG A 1040 -31.76 13.76 9.73
CA ARG A 1040 -32.78 14.73 9.29
C ARG A 1040 -33.85 14.91 10.36
N THR A 1041 -33.90 16.11 10.96
CA THR A 1041 -34.79 16.42 12.09
C THR A 1041 -36.16 16.96 11.69
N ASP A 1042 -36.31 17.47 10.46
CA ASP A 1042 -37.58 18.00 9.96
C ASP A 1042 -38.51 16.91 9.40
N TRP A 1043 -37.94 15.80 8.92
CA TRP A 1043 -38.68 14.66 8.38
C TRP A 1043 -37.85 13.36 8.41
N GLN A 1044 -38.51 12.24 8.69
CA GLN A 1044 -38.00 10.86 8.59
C GLN A 1044 -39.11 9.94 8.04
N PRO A 1045 -38.78 8.86 7.31
CA PRO A 1045 -39.75 7.83 6.94
C PRO A 1045 -40.42 7.18 8.17
N THR A 1046 -41.67 6.72 7.99
CA THR A 1046 -42.47 6.21 9.13
C THR A 1046 -42.00 4.81 9.54
N GLY A 1047 -41.27 4.74 10.63
CA GLY A 1047 -40.64 3.49 11.09
C GLY A 1047 -39.22 3.31 10.59
N ALA A 1048 -38.54 4.39 10.18
CA ALA A 1048 -37.08 4.40 10.14
C ALA A 1048 -36.49 4.05 11.53
N PRO A 1049 -35.26 3.49 11.58
CA PRO A 1049 -34.46 3.38 12.81
C PRO A 1049 -34.21 4.70 13.54
N ASP A 1050 -33.43 4.63 14.62
CA ASP A 1050 -32.84 5.77 15.35
C ASP A 1050 -31.58 5.25 16.05
N ASP A 1051 -30.74 4.52 15.28
CA ASP A 1051 -29.59 3.75 15.79
C ASP A 1051 -28.24 4.29 15.31
N GLY A 1052 -28.20 5.10 14.26
CA GLY A 1052 -27.03 5.90 13.89
C GLY A 1052 -26.90 6.11 12.38
N LEU A 1053 -25.66 6.37 11.96
CA LEU A 1053 -25.22 6.26 10.58
C LEU A 1053 -24.30 5.04 10.52
N GLY A 1054 -24.91 3.86 10.36
CA GLY A 1054 -24.26 2.55 10.40
C GLY A 1054 -23.59 2.14 9.09
N LEU A 1055 -24.00 2.70 7.95
CA LEU A 1055 -23.40 2.57 6.62
C LEU A 1055 -23.36 1.16 5.99
N THR A 1056 -23.63 0.08 6.73
CA THR A 1056 -23.55 -1.29 6.20
C THR A 1056 -24.71 -1.69 5.28
N GLU A 1057 -25.81 -0.93 5.26
CA GLU A 1057 -26.98 -1.18 4.38
C GLU A 1057 -27.50 0.11 3.72
N VAL A 1058 -26.58 0.92 3.16
CA VAL A 1058 -26.99 2.17 2.50
C VAL A 1058 -27.84 1.86 1.28
N SER A 1059 -29.08 2.30 1.38
CA SER A 1059 -30.18 2.02 0.46
C SER A 1059 -30.26 3.03 -0.69
N GLY A 1060 -29.42 4.08 -0.71
CA GLY A 1060 -29.35 5.05 -1.81
C GLY A 1060 -29.02 6.47 -1.36
N TYR A 1061 -29.22 7.43 -2.26
CA TYR A 1061 -28.96 8.86 -2.01
C TYR A 1061 -29.99 9.76 -2.70
N ALA A 1062 -30.00 11.05 -2.39
CA ALA A 1062 -30.83 12.05 -3.07
C ALA A 1062 -30.24 13.47 -3.09
N PHE A 1063 -30.71 14.29 -4.03
CA PHE A 1063 -30.47 15.73 -4.11
C PHE A 1063 -31.80 16.49 -4.04
N GLY A 1064 -31.95 17.38 -3.07
CA GLY A 1064 -33.04 18.36 -2.96
C GLY A 1064 -32.58 19.77 -3.32
N PHE A 1065 -33.39 20.50 -4.08
CA PHE A 1065 -33.07 21.83 -4.62
C PHE A 1065 -33.86 22.96 -3.93
N PRO A 1066 -33.33 24.21 -3.91
CA PRO A 1066 -33.96 25.33 -3.24
C PRO A 1066 -35.29 25.72 -3.91
N GLY A 1067 -36.38 25.75 -3.13
CA GLY A 1067 -37.67 26.25 -3.59
C GLY A 1067 -37.73 27.78 -3.68
N GLY A 1068 -38.56 28.29 -4.60
CA GLY A 1068 -38.87 29.72 -4.73
C GLY A 1068 -37.88 30.53 -5.59
N VAL A 1069 -36.86 29.90 -6.16
CA VAL A 1069 -35.86 30.54 -7.06
C VAL A 1069 -36.30 30.63 -8.53
N GLY A 1070 -37.49 30.12 -8.85
CA GLY A 1070 -38.01 29.98 -10.22
C GLY A 1070 -37.41 28.78 -10.96
N ALA A 1071 -37.62 28.74 -12.28
CA ALA A 1071 -37.11 27.67 -13.14
C ALA A 1071 -35.57 27.73 -13.25
N GLN A 1072 -34.91 26.61 -12.96
CA GLN A 1072 -33.46 26.43 -12.96
C GLN A 1072 -33.05 25.09 -13.58
N THR A 1073 -31.76 24.93 -13.89
CA THR A 1073 -31.15 23.63 -14.19
C THR A 1073 -29.87 23.48 -13.37
N ALA A 1074 -29.78 22.40 -12.57
CA ALA A 1074 -28.54 21.98 -11.93
C ALA A 1074 -27.86 20.92 -12.80
N TYR A 1075 -26.52 20.90 -12.80
CA TYR A 1075 -25.73 19.84 -13.42
C TYR A 1075 -24.91 19.13 -12.34
N ILE A 1076 -24.95 17.80 -12.36
CA ILE A 1076 -24.28 16.92 -11.40
C ILE A 1076 -23.55 15.84 -12.21
N ASP A 1077 -22.40 15.42 -11.73
CA ASP A 1077 -21.71 14.26 -12.29
C ASP A 1077 -20.95 13.44 -11.22
N GLU A 1078 -20.60 12.20 -11.59
CA GLU A 1078 -19.68 11.31 -10.86
C GLU A 1078 -19.97 11.19 -9.36
N VAL A 1079 -21.18 10.77 -8.99
CA VAL A 1079 -21.46 10.41 -7.59
C VAL A 1079 -20.66 9.15 -7.27
N ALA A 1080 -19.69 9.26 -6.36
CA ALA A 1080 -18.77 8.20 -5.98
C ALA A 1080 -18.54 8.22 -4.47
N LEU A 1081 -18.30 7.06 -3.86
CA LEU A 1081 -17.70 7.01 -2.55
C LEU A 1081 -16.23 7.40 -2.64
N PHE A 1082 -15.67 7.97 -1.58
CA PHE A 1082 -14.23 8.15 -1.44
C PHE A 1082 -13.73 7.42 -0.19
N MET A 1083 -12.61 6.73 -0.32
CA MET A 1083 -11.84 6.19 0.82
C MET A 1083 -11.24 7.36 1.61
N ALA A 1084 -10.70 7.10 2.80
CA ALA A 1084 -9.73 8.05 3.33
C ALA A 1084 -8.50 8.06 2.39
N ALA A 1085 -7.80 9.18 2.28
CA ALA A 1085 -6.38 9.06 1.93
C ALA A 1085 -5.69 8.22 3.02
N GLU A 1086 -4.91 7.22 2.60
CA GLU A 1086 -3.87 6.59 3.43
C GLU A 1086 -2.84 7.66 3.87
#